data_AF-A0A7Y0NRA0-F1
#
_entry.id   AF-A0A7Y0NRA0-F1
#
_cell.length_a   1.000
_cell.length_b   1.000
_cell.length_c   1.000
_cell.angle_alpha   90.00
_cell.angle_beta   90.00
_cell.angle_gamma   90.00
#
_symmetry.space_group_name_H-M   'P 1'
#
loop_
_entity.id
_entity.type
_entity.pdbx_description
1 polymer ?
#
loop_
_entity_poly.entity_id
_entity_poly.type
_entity_poly.pdbx_seq_one_letter_code
_entity_poly.pdbx_strand_id
1 'polypeptide(L)'
;MKNLLITCSALAMLMLGGCKKATLQAAEGLSNQKLSSNTSNFINTVGTIYYVDPLGDDNNNGTSADTPWKTISKVNTVTFMPGDQILFKTDGVWTGNLAPLGSGSAGSPIIIDEYGTGNKPVINGGGLTNGSITLLLNNQSFWEVNNLEITNTVNLGQQYAVTGIKVNNSGTTAASNITINNCYVHNVNSTGFGTPNYNKGSGGIIFTGLINNVLVLNCHVKDCDIEGIRTSSSVKADNVVFEGNLIENIYGDGIVLNGVKNSKITHNILRNTCKSDAANYAACWTYGSLGTIISYNEVSGIKGGGPYDGQAFDADINTDGDIFEYNYSHDNDRGFMLFMPSAQNIIVRYNISVNDVKNANSSPSGSKLINYTSNYTTNKIYNNTFYTNDNFTRIFQYTNTASTFAFNSTFSNNIIYATGTITRFSDKPIMASAVFKNNCFYPQSITAVNGPAGTVSGNTYTDPKFNNASATGTPADFKLQKTSPLIAGAVNMTNNGGIDYFQTNLPLTNPDVGFAQSSYSFTGFVANADTYVRNGTYADNNYGTESTFIVKSDASSYARKAYLKFDFSALPGTAVSNARLVLNASSVNTDPSRTISVYTAATNNWTETGLTWNNAPLSNPLVNSFVAYGADRYSIDVTSVVNQNLSAGNKIITFVLTNDAPASSKSDIYFTSKEQTSNKPQLNIIL
;
A
#
# COMPACT_ATOMS: atom_id res chain seq x y z
N MET A 1 -3.31 -33.17 56.49
CA MET A 1 -3.56 -34.53 57.06
C MET A 1 -4.87 -35.05 56.49
N LYS A 2 -4.82 -36.31 56.01
CA LYS A 2 -5.91 -37.19 55.51
C LYS A 2 -6.28 -37.10 54.02
N ASN A 3 -5.66 -38.04 53.32
CA ASN A 3 -6.00 -38.64 52.03
C ASN A 3 -7.38 -39.33 52.05
N LEU A 4 -8.02 -39.42 50.89
CA LEU A 4 -8.68 -40.66 50.44
C LEU A 4 -8.65 -40.75 48.90
N LEU A 5 -8.03 -41.82 48.40
CA LEU A 5 -8.08 -42.31 47.01
C LEU A 5 -9.24 -43.31 46.85
N ILE A 6 -9.69 -43.51 45.59
CA ILE A 6 -10.22 -44.74 44.90
C ILE A 6 -11.09 -44.22 43.73
N THR A 7 -10.57 -44.00 42.50
CA THR A 7 -10.34 -44.88 41.32
C THR A 7 -11.55 -45.25 40.43
N CYS A 8 -11.33 -45.04 39.11
CA CYS A 8 -11.96 -45.64 37.90
C CYS A 8 -13.37 -45.11 37.50
N SER A 9 -13.69 -44.72 36.25
CA SER A 9 -13.11 -45.06 34.93
C SER A 9 -13.57 -44.06 33.83
N ALA A 10 -12.70 -43.89 32.83
CA ALA A 10 -12.96 -43.63 31.40
C ALA A 10 -13.41 -42.23 30.89
N LEU A 11 -12.64 -41.79 29.88
CA LEU A 11 -12.96 -40.89 28.77
C LEU A 11 -12.74 -39.37 28.94
N ALA A 12 -11.48 -38.93 28.84
CA ALA A 12 -11.14 -37.58 28.37
C ALA A 12 -9.69 -37.53 27.84
N MET A 13 -9.52 -37.77 26.55
CA MET A 13 -8.33 -37.38 25.80
C MET A 13 -8.86 -36.72 24.54
N LEU A 14 -8.87 -35.39 24.49
CA LEU A 14 -8.78 -34.52 23.31
C LEU A 14 -9.09 -33.07 23.73
N MET A 15 -8.50 -32.11 23.01
CA MET A 15 -8.65 -30.65 23.12
C MET A 15 -7.63 -29.89 23.99
N LEU A 16 -6.34 -30.10 23.73
CA LEU A 16 -5.37 -29.00 23.74
C LEU A 16 -5.15 -28.57 22.28
N GLY A 17 -6.02 -27.69 21.79
CA GLY A 17 -5.85 -27.01 20.50
C GLY A 17 -4.76 -25.94 20.64
N GLY A 18 -3.65 -26.15 19.93
CA GLY A 18 -2.46 -25.32 20.03
C GLY A 18 -2.63 -23.90 19.50
N CYS A 19 -2.12 -22.93 20.27
CA CYS A 19 -1.60 -21.68 19.72
C CYS A 19 -0.44 -22.00 18.77
N LYS A 20 -0.67 -21.98 17.46
CA LYS A 20 0.41 -21.90 16.49
C LYS A 20 0.85 -20.43 16.37
N LYS A 21 2.05 -20.14 16.85
CA LYS A 21 2.89 -19.04 16.34
C LYS A 21 2.94 -19.19 14.81
N ALA A 22 2.59 -18.13 14.08
CA ALA A 22 2.82 -18.08 12.65
C ALA A 22 4.33 -18.03 12.39
N THR A 23 4.93 -19.16 12.08
CA THR A 23 6.24 -19.24 11.43
C THR A 23 6.06 -18.85 9.97
N LEU A 24 6.74 -17.78 9.55
CA LEU A 24 6.96 -17.42 8.15
C LEU A 24 7.51 -18.64 7.40
N GLN A 25 6.69 -19.22 6.53
CA GLN A 25 7.13 -20.23 5.59
C GLN A 25 7.64 -19.48 4.36
N ALA A 26 8.96 -19.43 4.20
CA ALA A 26 9.62 -18.94 3.01
C ALA A 26 9.12 -19.72 1.79
N ALA A 27 8.88 -19.01 0.69
CA ALA A 27 8.47 -19.57 -0.58
C ALA A 27 9.58 -20.48 -1.16
N GLU A 28 9.50 -21.77 -0.89
CA GLU A 28 10.19 -22.79 -1.68
C GLU A 28 9.43 -22.98 -3.00
N GLY A 29 9.94 -22.41 -4.09
CA GLY A 29 9.30 -22.63 -5.39
C GLY A 29 9.82 -21.77 -6.51
N LEU A 30 11.13 -21.78 -6.79
CA LEU A 30 11.72 -21.36 -8.07
C LEU A 30 13.16 -21.93 -8.18
N SER A 31 13.30 -23.26 -8.21
CA SER A 31 14.53 -23.89 -8.71
C SER A 31 14.17 -25.13 -9.50
N ASN A 32 14.34 -25.05 -10.82
CA ASN A 32 14.70 -26.15 -11.73
C ASN A 32 14.46 -25.73 -13.19
N GLN A 33 15.36 -24.89 -13.72
CA GLN A 33 15.75 -25.02 -15.11
C GLN A 33 17.22 -25.40 -15.16
N LYS A 34 17.48 -26.65 -15.56
CA LYS A 34 18.80 -27.16 -15.95
C LYS A 34 19.33 -26.32 -17.11
N LEU A 35 20.28 -25.44 -16.83
CA LEU A 35 21.20 -24.92 -17.85
C LEU A 35 22.33 -25.93 -18.02
N SER A 36 22.48 -26.39 -19.26
CA SER A 36 23.55 -27.28 -19.70
C SER A 36 24.92 -26.67 -19.42
N SER A 37 25.79 -27.50 -18.87
CA SER A 37 27.17 -27.21 -18.49
C SER A 37 28.04 -26.70 -19.64
N ASN A 38 28.43 -25.44 -19.57
CA ASN A 38 29.77 -24.99 -20.00
C ASN A 38 30.57 -24.72 -18.73
N THR A 39 31.34 -25.73 -18.30
CA THR A 39 32.25 -25.62 -17.16
C THR A 39 33.46 -24.78 -17.54
N SER A 40 33.33 -23.45 -17.42
CA SER A 40 34.49 -22.62 -17.10
C SER A 40 34.73 -22.74 -15.61
N ASN A 41 35.86 -23.34 -15.22
CA ASN A 41 36.32 -23.43 -13.84
C ASN A 41 36.48 -22.03 -13.23
N PHE A 42 35.44 -21.53 -12.56
CA PHE A 42 35.60 -20.42 -11.61
C PHE A 42 36.20 -21.02 -10.34
N ILE A 43 37.51 -20.88 -10.19
CA ILE A 43 38.15 -21.08 -8.88
C ILE A 43 37.57 -19.99 -7.99
N ASN A 44 36.70 -20.36 -7.04
CA ASN A 44 36.43 -19.53 -5.88
C ASN A 44 37.76 -19.41 -5.12
N THR A 45 38.51 -18.34 -5.39
CA THR A 45 39.67 -18.01 -4.57
C THR A 45 39.16 -17.65 -3.19
N VAL A 46 39.38 -18.53 -2.23
CA VAL A 46 39.13 -18.21 -0.81
C VAL A 46 40.06 -17.05 -0.48
N GLY A 47 39.51 -15.87 -0.23
CA GLY A 47 40.30 -14.71 0.17
C GLY A 47 40.88 -14.89 1.57
N THR A 48 41.74 -13.96 1.96
CA THR A 48 42.41 -13.99 3.25
C THR A 48 41.46 -13.51 4.34
N ILE A 49 41.41 -14.23 5.46
CA ILE A 49 40.67 -13.82 6.65
C ILE A 49 41.62 -13.07 7.59
N TYR A 50 41.26 -11.83 7.92
CA TYR A 50 41.97 -10.99 8.88
C TYR A 50 41.16 -10.83 10.17
N TYR A 51 41.82 -10.94 11.31
CA TYR A 51 41.23 -10.89 12.64
C TYR A 51 41.68 -9.61 13.36
N VAL A 52 40.72 -8.93 14.01
CA VAL A 52 40.95 -7.70 14.77
C VAL A 52 40.39 -7.87 16.18
N ASP A 53 41.25 -7.73 17.19
CA ASP A 53 40.93 -7.90 18.61
C ASP A 53 41.52 -6.73 19.41
N PRO A 54 40.80 -6.07 20.34
CA PRO A 54 41.38 -5.01 21.16
C PRO A 54 42.58 -5.47 22.02
N LEU A 55 42.72 -6.78 22.24
CA LEU A 55 43.85 -7.42 22.92
C LEU A 55 44.98 -7.87 21.98
N GLY A 56 44.84 -7.65 20.67
CA GLY A 56 45.84 -8.00 19.66
C GLY A 56 47.07 -7.09 19.62
N ASP A 57 47.87 -7.23 18.56
CA ASP A 57 49.06 -6.41 18.27
C ASP A 57 49.12 -6.11 16.76
N ASP A 58 49.32 -4.84 16.39
CA ASP A 58 49.40 -4.41 14.98
C ASP A 58 50.69 -4.85 14.26
N ASN A 59 51.65 -5.42 15.00
CA ASN A 59 52.81 -6.14 14.46
C ASN A 59 52.47 -7.58 14.04
N ASN A 60 51.33 -8.13 14.46
CA ASN A 60 50.89 -9.43 14.01
C ASN A 60 50.54 -9.42 12.51
N ASN A 61 50.57 -10.59 11.87
CA ASN A 61 50.12 -10.73 10.49
C ASN A 61 48.60 -10.59 10.33
N GLY A 62 47.83 -10.73 11.42
CA GLY A 62 46.38 -10.62 11.44
C GLY A 62 45.63 -11.81 10.83
N THR A 63 46.31 -12.84 10.31
CA THR A 63 45.67 -13.92 9.53
C THR A 63 45.27 -15.15 10.36
N SER A 64 45.36 -15.05 11.68
CA SER A 64 44.88 -16.05 12.65
C SER A 64 44.24 -15.35 13.84
N ALA A 65 43.20 -15.97 14.42
CA ALA A 65 42.54 -15.49 15.63
C ALA A 65 43.48 -15.43 16.85
N ASP A 66 44.57 -16.20 16.85
CA ASP A 66 45.59 -16.19 17.92
C ASP A 66 46.62 -15.07 17.76
N THR A 67 46.74 -14.50 16.54
CA THR A 67 47.63 -13.38 16.24
C THR A 67 46.86 -12.27 15.50
N PRO A 68 45.82 -11.69 16.11
CA PRO A 68 45.00 -10.66 15.49
C PRO A 68 45.70 -9.30 15.50
N TRP A 69 45.30 -8.44 14.57
CA TRP A 69 45.59 -7.01 14.67
C TRP A 69 44.84 -6.38 15.83
N LYS A 70 45.29 -5.19 16.25
CA LYS A 70 44.70 -4.47 17.38
C LYS A 70 43.74 -3.37 16.96
N THR A 71 44.12 -2.58 15.96
CA THR A 71 43.49 -1.27 15.72
C THR A 71 42.79 -1.14 14.37
N ILE A 72 41.77 -0.27 14.32
CA ILE A 72 41.18 0.22 13.06
C ILE A 72 42.25 0.86 12.18
N SER A 73 43.21 1.59 12.77
CA SER A 73 44.29 2.23 12.03
C SER A 73 45.07 1.22 11.20
N LYS A 74 45.34 0.03 11.73
CA LYS A 74 45.97 -1.05 10.98
C LYS A 74 45.10 -1.53 9.81
N VAL A 75 43.80 -1.79 10.06
CA VAL A 75 42.83 -2.21 9.02
C VAL A 75 42.82 -1.21 7.85
N ASN A 76 42.80 0.08 8.14
CA ASN A 76 42.75 1.14 7.11
C ASN A 76 44.03 1.25 6.25
N THR A 77 45.13 0.59 6.63
CA THR A 77 46.38 0.58 5.82
C THR A 77 46.39 -0.50 4.74
N VAL A 78 45.44 -1.43 4.78
CA VAL A 78 45.42 -2.60 3.89
C VAL A 78 44.43 -2.38 2.76
N THR A 79 44.88 -2.63 1.53
CA THR A 79 44.01 -2.76 0.36
C THR A 79 43.59 -4.21 0.23
N PHE A 80 42.32 -4.47 0.55
CA PHE A 80 41.76 -5.82 0.53
C PHE A 80 41.42 -6.26 -0.90
N MET A 81 41.59 -7.56 -1.14
CA MET A 81 41.38 -8.21 -2.44
C MET A 81 40.03 -8.93 -2.48
N PRO A 82 39.49 -9.23 -3.68
CA PRO A 82 38.24 -9.98 -3.79
C PRO A 82 38.22 -11.28 -2.99
N GLY A 83 37.17 -11.46 -2.18
CA GLY A 83 36.97 -12.61 -1.30
C GLY A 83 37.60 -12.47 0.09
N ASP A 84 38.37 -11.41 0.37
CA ASP A 84 38.96 -11.17 1.69
C ASP A 84 37.88 -10.90 2.76
N GLN A 85 38.20 -11.20 4.01
CA GLN A 85 37.31 -10.98 5.16
C GLN A 85 38.03 -10.23 6.28
N ILE A 86 37.32 -9.32 6.94
CA ILE A 86 37.79 -8.54 8.09
C ILE A 86 36.86 -8.86 9.25
N LEU A 87 37.35 -9.65 10.22
CA LEU A 87 36.57 -10.14 11.34
C LEU A 87 36.96 -9.40 12.62
N PHE A 88 36.01 -8.65 13.19
CA PHE A 88 36.18 -7.98 14.48
C PHE A 88 35.71 -8.87 15.63
N LYS A 89 36.48 -8.93 16.72
CA LYS A 89 36.15 -9.75 17.89
C LYS A 89 34.85 -9.28 18.55
N THR A 90 33.91 -10.19 18.80
CA THR A 90 32.72 -9.93 19.63
C THR A 90 33.11 -9.33 20.99
N ASP A 91 32.25 -8.48 21.55
CA ASP A 91 32.49 -7.68 22.76
C ASP A 91 33.67 -6.69 22.66
N GLY A 92 34.35 -6.62 21.51
CA GLY A 92 35.39 -5.65 21.25
C GLY A 92 34.84 -4.25 21.03
N VAL A 93 35.60 -3.24 21.44
CA VAL A 93 35.26 -1.82 21.26
C VAL A 93 36.44 -1.10 20.63
N TRP A 94 36.18 -0.45 19.51
CA TRP A 94 37.15 0.39 18.81
C TRP A 94 36.59 1.80 18.64
N THR A 95 37.45 2.80 18.84
CA THR A 95 37.12 4.21 18.58
C THR A 95 37.93 4.70 17.39
N GLY A 96 37.27 5.34 16.43
CA GLY A 96 37.87 5.92 15.23
C GLY A 96 37.02 5.72 13.98
N ASN A 97 37.59 6.09 12.83
CA ASN A 97 36.94 5.97 11.53
C ASN A 97 37.44 4.70 10.83
N LEU A 98 36.56 3.72 10.60
CA LEU A 98 36.83 2.54 9.80
C LEU A 98 36.62 2.88 8.32
N ALA A 99 37.71 2.94 7.56
CA ALA A 99 37.73 3.31 6.14
C ALA A 99 38.63 2.33 5.37
N PRO A 100 38.21 1.06 5.24
CA PRO A 100 39.01 0.03 4.58
C PRO A 100 39.11 0.30 3.08
N LEU A 101 40.17 -0.21 2.45
CA LEU A 101 40.47 0.04 1.03
C LEU A 101 40.23 -1.22 0.19
N GLY A 102 40.00 -1.04 -1.12
CA GLY A 102 39.82 -2.14 -2.07
C GLY A 102 38.37 -2.35 -2.52
N SER A 103 38.17 -3.28 -3.43
CA SER A 103 36.84 -3.67 -3.93
C SER A 103 36.85 -5.16 -4.24
N GLY A 104 35.73 -5.82 -3.93
CA GLY A 104 35.55 -7.20 -4.31
C GLY A 104 35.25 -7.33 -5.80
N SER A 105 34.78 -8.51 -6.18
CA SER A 105 34.30 -8.81 -7.53
C SER A 105 33.03 -9.66 -7.47
N ALA A 106 32.40 -9.86 -8.62
CA ALA A 106 31.22 -10.71 -8.71
C ALA A 106 31.53 -12.13 -8.21
N GLY A 107 30.76 -12.60 -7.22
CA GLY A 107 30.96 -13.89 -6.56
C GLY A 107 32.05 -13.92 -5.47
N SER A 108 32.77 -12.81 -5.28
CA SER A 108 33.83 -12.70 -4.26
C SER A 108 33.85 -11.28 -3.66
N PRO A 109 32.80 -10.89 -2.92
CA PRO A 109 32.79 -9.61 -2.19
C PRO A 109 33.88 -9.59 -1.12
N ILE A 110 34.26 -8.39 -0.68
CA ILE A 110 35.01 -8.23 0.57
C ILE A 110 34.01 -8.14 1.71
N ILE A 111 34.25 -8.88 2.78
CA ILE A 111 33.30 -9.01 3.90
C ILE A 111 33.89 -8.38 5.16
N ILE A 112 33.12 -7.55 5.84
CA ILE A 112 33.35 -7.15 7.23
C ILE A 112 32.33 -7.87 8.09
N ASP A 113 32.79 -8.57 9.12
CA ASP A 113 31.92 -9.34 10.01
C ASP A 113 32.51 -9.43 11.43
N GLU A 114 31.86 -10.21 12.29
CA GLU A 114 32.33 -10.55 13.63
C GLU A 114 32.96 -11.95 13.71
N TYR A 115 33.76 -12.20 14.74
CA TYR A 115 34.13 -13.55 15.15
C TYR A 115 34.11 -13.72 16.67
N GLY A 116 33.82 -14.96 17.10
CA GLY A 116 33.66 -15.30 18.51
C GLY A 116 32.19 -15.42 18.90
N THR A 117 31.93 -15.28 20.19
CA THR A 117 30.60 -15.35 20.79
C THR A 117 30.46 -14.17 21.74
N GLY A 118 29.33 -13.46 21.69
CA GLY A 118 29.13 -12.29 22.55
C GLY A 118 28.26 -11.26 21.87
N ASN A 119 28.38 -10.00 22.28
CA ASN A 119 27.73 -8.89 21.61
C ASN A 119 28.50 -8.49 20.34
N LYS A 120 27.80 -7.80 19.45
CA LYS A 120 28.38 -7.26 18.21
C LYS A 120 29.60 -6.39 18.52
N PRO A 121 30.68 -6.47 17.72
CA PRO A 121 31.81 -5.56 17.84
C PRO A 121 31.36 -4.09 17.65
N VAL A 122 31.78 -3.23 18.56
CA VAL A 122 31.42 -1.81 18.56
C VAL A 122 32.49 -0.99 17.83
N ILE A 123 32.09 -0.31 16.76
CA ILE A 123 32.89 0.73 16.12
C ILE A 123 32.27 2.09 16.48
N ASN A 124 33.02 2.92 17.18
CA ASN A 124 32.58 4.24 17.65
C ASN A 124 33.34 5.35 16.93
N GLY A 125 32.64 6.16 16.13
CA GLY A 125 33.21 7.29 15.41
C GLY A 125 33.57 8.48 16.30
N GLY A 126 33.11 8.48 17.56
CA GLY A 126 33.50 9.42 18.62
C GLY A 126 33.09 10.88 18.43
N GLY A 127 32.33 11.22 17.38
CA GLY A 127 31.92 12.59 17.10
C GLY A 127 33.08 13.57 16.97
N LEU A 128 34.26 13.10 16.54
CA LEU A 128 35.54 13.79 16.72
C LEU A 128 35.59 15.16 16.04
N THR A 129 35.00 15.27 14.85
CA THR A 129 35.00 16.48 14.03
C THR A 129 33.70 16.63 13.24
N ASN A 130 33.43 17.84 12.78
CA ASN A 130 32.35 18.07 11.82
C ASN A 130 32.58 17.26 10.53
N GLY A 131 31.58 16.47 10.14
CA GLY A 131 31.67 15.55 9.00
C GLY A 131 32.24 14.17 9.35
N SER A 132 32.44 13.84 10.63
CA SER A 132 32.93 12.51 11.06
C SER A 132 32.00 11.39 10.58
N ILE A 133 32.59 10.30 10.11
CA ILE A 133 31.89 9.11 9.60
C ILE A 133 32.49 7.89 10.29
N THR A 134 31.68 7.05 10.95
CA THR A 134 32.22 5.89 11.68
C THR A 134 32.72 4.80 10.74
N LEU A 135 31.95 4.44 9.71
CA LEU A 135 32.35 3.50 8.66
C LEU A 135 32.18 4.16 7.29
N LEU A 136 33.25 4.25 6.51
CA LEU A 136 33.25 4.83 5.17
C LEU A 136 33.69 3.80 4.12
N LEU A 137 32.81 3.52 3.16
CA LEU A 137 33.19 2.93 1.88
C LEU A 137 33.22 4.03 0.81
N ASN A 138 34.36 4.28 0.17
CA ASN A 138 34.55 5.43 -0.72
C ASN A 138 35.05 5.02 -2.11
N ASN A 139 34.20 5.17 -3.13
CA ASN A 139 34.43 4.74 -4.52
C ASN A 139 34.71 3.23 -4.62
N GLN A 140 33.99 2.42 -3.85
CA GLN A 140 34.20 0.98 -3.75
C GLN A 140 32.97 0.18 -4.19
N SER A 141 33.19 -1.06 -4.62
CA SER A 141 32.14 -2.00 -5.05
C SER A 141 32.35 -3.38 -4.42
N PHE A 142 31.30 -4.21 -4.40
CA PHE A 142 31.33 -5.59 -3.92
C PHE A 142 31.80 -5.70 -2.46
N TRP A 143 31.05 -5.06 -1.57
CA TRP A 143 31.28 -5.10 -0.12
C TRP A 143 30.06 -5.62 0.62
N GLU A 144 30.28 -6.41 1.65
CA GLU A 144 29.28 -6.80 2.64
C GLU A 144 29.74 -6.34 4.02
N VAL A 145 28.89 -5.57 4.71
CA VAL A 145 29.13 -5.11 6.09
C VAL A 145 28.09 -5.75 6.99
N ASN A 146 28.54 -6.65 7.86
CA ASN A 146 27.68 -7.52 8.65
C ASN A 146 27.93 -7.35 10.14
N ASN A 147 26.87 -7.52 10.94
CA ASN A 147 26.97 -7.80 12.38
C ASN A 147 27.75 -6.77 13.22
N LEU A 148 27.84 -5.50 12.79
CA LEU A 148 28.51 -4.46 13.57
C LEU A 148 27.52 -3.66 14.43
N GLU A 149 27.99 -3.19 15.58
CA GLU A 149 27.39 -2.08 16.31
C GLU A 149 28.16 -0.79 15.98
N ILE A 150 27.45 0.24 15.51
CA ILE A 150 28.02 1.49 14.99
C ILE A 150 27.45 2.67 15.75
N THR A 151 28.32 3.49 16.33
CA THR A 151 27.95 4.73 17.02
C THR A 151 28.76 5.93 16.54
N ASN A 152 28.24 7.15 16.71
CA ASN A 152 28.98 8.37 16.40
C ASN A 152 28.46 9.56 17.23
N THR A 153 28.78 9.58 18.51
CA THR A 153 28.24 10.59 19.43
C THR A 153 29.10 11.85 19.49
N VAL A 154 28.53 12.97 19.08
CA VAL A 154 29.04 14.34 19.25
C VAL A 154 28.88 14.78 20.71
N ASN A 155 29.94 15.36 21.28
CA ASN A 155 29.93 15.83 22.65
C ASN A 155 29.00 17.04 22.85
N LEU A 156 28.44 17.16 24.06
CA LEU A 156 27.58 18.28 24.44
C LEU A 156 28.28 19.63 24.18
N GLY A 157 27.54 20.55 23.54
CA GLY A 157 28.02 21.89 23.19
C GLY A 157 28.66 21.99 21.79
N GLN A 158 28.92 20.87 21.11
CA GLN A 158 29.36 20.86 19.72
C GLN A 158 28.16 20.72 18.77
N GLN A 159 28.27 21.36 17.59
CA GLN A 159 27.25 21.32 16.54
C GLN A 159 27.87 20.71 15.28
N TYR A 160 27.99 19.40 15.23
CA TYR A 160 28.63 18.67 14.13
C TYR A 160 27.61 17.84 13.37
N ALA A 161 27.76 17.75 12.04
CA ALA A 161 27.12 16.70 11.26
C ALA A 161 27.97 15.43 11.33
N VAL A 162 27.37 14.30 11.65
CA VAL A 162 28.07 13.01 11.81
C VAL A 162 27.29 11.88 11.14
N THR A 163 27.96 10.79 10.81
CA THR A 163 27.33 9.66 10.13
C THR A 163 27.79 8.34 10.74
N GLY A 164 26.87 7.39 10.87
CA GLY A 164 27.20 6.02 11.25
C GLY A 164 27.94 5.33 10.10
N ILE A 165 27.18 4.84 9.12
CA ILE A 165 27.73 4.20 7.93
C ILE A 165 27.52 5.11 6.71
N LYS A 166 28.58 5.38 5.96
CA LYS A 166 28.51 6.10 4.68
C LYS A 166 29.11 5.27 3.55
N VAL A 167 28.36 5.17 2.46
CA VAL A 167 28.87 4.68 1.18
C VAL A 167 28.84 5.85 0.21
N ASN A 168 30.02 6.28 -0.23
CA ASN A 168 30.18 7.43 -1.10
C ASN A 168 30.75 7.01 -2.45
N ASN A 169 30.17 7.51 -3.53
CA ASN A 169 30.75 7.42 -4.87
C ASN A 169 30.80 8.81 -5.52
N SER A 170 32.01 9.36 -5.62
CA SER A 170 32.30 10.59 -6.35
C SER A 170 32.95 10.32 -7.72
N GLY A 171 33.16 9.05 -8.08
CA GLY A 171 33.74 8.65 -9.35
C GLY A 171 32.79 8.84 -10.54
N THR A 172 33.36 8.82 -11.75
CA THR A 172 32.58 8.83 -13.00
C THR A 172 31.98 7.46 -13.32
N THR A 173 32.55 6.39 -12.77
CA THR A 173 32.03 5.02 -12.85
C THR A 173 31.12 4.76 -11.64
N ALA A 174 29.99 4.08 -11.89
CA ALA A 174 29.10 3.67 -10.81
C ALA A 174 29.81 2.69 -9.87
N ALA A 175 29.69 2.93 -8.56
CA ALA A 175 29.91 1.89 -7.56
C ALA A 175 28.74 0.89 -7.61
N SER A 176 28.96 -0.35 -7.16
CA SER A 176 27.88 -1.34 -7.16
C SER A 176 28.05 -2.50 -6.18
N ASN A 177 26.96 -3.21 -5.92
CA ASN A 177 26.91 -4.45 -5.14
C ASN A 177 27.40 -4.24 -3.71
N ILE A 178 26.65 -3.44 -2.95
CA ILE A 178 26.95 -3.11 -1.56
C ILE A 178 25.83 -3.65 -0.68
N THR A 179 26.18 -4.49 0.29
CA THR A 179 25.26 -5.02 1.29
C THR A 179 25.62 -4.49 2.67
N ILE A 180 24.62 -4.02 3.41
CA ILE A 180 24.72 -3.75 4.85
C ILE A 180 23.67 -4.61 5.54
N ASN A 181 24.11 -5.57 6.36
CA ASN A 181 23.26 -6.59 6.93
C ASN A 181 23.39 -6.64 8.45
N ASN A 182 22.26 -6.75 9.16
CA ASN A 182 22.21 -6.97 10.60
C ASN A 182 23.12 -6.03 11.40
N CYS A 183 23.27 -4.77 10.96
CA CYS A 183 24.04 -3.76 11.70
C CYS A 183 23.11 -3.04 12.69
N TYR A 184 23.63 -2.72 13.88
CA TYR A 184 22.96 -1.85 14.84
C TYR A 184 23.61 -0.48 14.82
N VAL A 185 22.96 0.51 14.20
CA VAL A 185 23.47 1.87 14.06
C VAL A 185 22.71 2.80 14.99
N HIS A 186 23.36 3.35 16.00
CA HIS A 186 22.67 4.16 17.00
C HIS A 186 23.51 5.27 17.62
N ASN A 187 22.83 6.21 18.29
CA ASN A 187 23.47 7.36 18.94
C ASN A 187 24.40 8.15 18.00
N VAL A 188 23.91 8.39 16.79
CA VAL A 188 24.53 9.26 15.78
C VAL A 188 23.81 10.61 15.83
N ASN A 189 24.25 11.53 16.67
CA ASN A 189 23.52 12.78 17.01
C ASN A 189 24.06 13.99 16.22
N SER A 190 23.81 14.03 14.91
CA SER A 190 24.10 15.22 14.11
C SER A 190 23.33 16.46 14.55
N THR A 191 23.91 17.62 14.30
CA THR A 191 23.27 18.91 14.56
C THR A 191 22.05 19.17 13.65
N GLY A 192 20.97 19.68 14.25
CA GLY A 192 19.67 19.92 13.62
C GLY A 192 19.56 21.17 12.75
N PHE A 193 18.39 21.35 12.14
CA PHE A 193 18.04 22.53 11.33
C PHE A 193 18.26 23.85 12.12
N GLY A 194 18.69 24.90 11.42
CA GLY A 194 18.98 26.21 12.01
C GLY A 194 20.38 26.34 12.61
N THR A 195 21.20 25.30 12.53
CA THR A 195 22.62 25.33 12.95
C THR A 195 23.57 25.44 11.75
N PRO A 196 24.79 25.97 11.92
CA PRO A 196 25.71 26.20 10.79
C PRO A 196 26.14 24.95 10.03
N ASN A 197 26.16 23.80 10.71
CA ASN A 197 26.62 22.53 10.14
C ASN A 197 25.47 21.57 9.81
N TYR A 198 24.23 22.03 9.80
CA TYR A 198 23.08 21.22 9.42
C TYR A 198 23.25 20.61 8.02
N ASN A 199 23.09 19.29 7.90
CA ASN A 199 23.25 18.57 6.63
C ASN A 199 22.32 17.33 6.56
N LYS A 200 21.37 17.32 5.62
CA LYS A 200 20.51 16.14 5.35
C LYS A 200 21.27 14.94 4.75
N GLY A 201 22.55 15.07 4.42
CA GLY A 201 23.43 13.97 4.03
C GLY A 201 24.15 13.31 5.21
N SER A 202 23.58 13.37 6.41
CA SER A 202 24.13 12.84 7.67
C SER A 202 23.07 12.08 8.46
N GLY A 203 23.48 11.17 9.35
CA GLY A 203 22.56 10.29 10.08
C GLY A 203 23.03 8.84 10.18
N GLY A 204 22.09 7.90 10.23
CA GLY A 204 22.37 6.48 10.41
C GLY A 204 23.19 5.87 9.27
N ILE A 205 22.53 5.56 8.16
CA ILE A 205 23.12 4.89 6.99
C ILE A 205 22.89 5.74 5.73
N ILE A 206 23.96 6.24 5.13
CA ILE A 206 23.88 7.23 4.05
C ILE A 206 24.64 6.75 2.80
N PHE A 207 23.95 6.76 1.67
CA PHE A 207 24.52 6.50 0.34
C PHE A 207 24.55 7.80 -0.46
N THR A 208 25.70 8.17 -1.02
CA THR A 208 25.86 9.40 -1.81
C THR A 208 26.53 9.09 -3.14
N GLY A 209 25.95 9.58 -4.24
CA GLY A 209 26.43 9.34 -5.61
C GLY A 209 25.82 8.11 -6.27
N LEU A 210 26.27 7.82 -7.50
CA LEU A 210 25.71 6.74 -8.32
C LEU A 210 26.20 5.37 -7.80
N ILE A 211 25.34 4.66 -7.08
CA ILE A 211 25.63 3.34 -6.49
C ILE A 211 24.49 2.38 -6.82
N ASN A 212 24.75 1.39 -7.68
CA ASN A 212 23.75 0.42 -8.11
C ASN A 212 23.79 -0.84 -7.24
N ASN A 213 22.70 -1.64 -7.22
CA ASN A 213 22.65 -2.92 -6.51
C ASN A 213 23.03 -2.76 -5.03
N VAL A 214 22.25 -1.97 -4.31
CA VAL A 214 22.42 -1.76 -2.87
C VAL A 214 21.37 -2.60 -2.14
N LEU A 215 21.79 -3.29 -1.08
CA LEU A 215 20.88 -3.99 -0.18
C LEU A 215 21.20 -3.58 1.27
N VAL A 216 20.24 -2.94 1.94
CA VAL A 216 20.31 -2.74 3.40
C VAL A 216 19.22 -3.58 4.04
N LEU A 217 19.63 -4.60 4.77
CA LEU A 217 18.69 -5.55 5.34
C LEU A 217 18.91 -5.87 6.82
N ASN A 218 17.80 -6.12 7.53
CA ASN A 218 17.78 -6.54 8.93
C ASN A 218 18.54 -5.58 9.88
N CYS A 219 18.76 -4.33 9.49
CA CYS A 219 19.47 -3.36 10.31
C CYS A 219 18.51 -2.71 11.32
N HIS A 220 19.07 -2.32 12.47
CA HIS A 220 18.38 -1.52 13.45
C HIS A 220 19.05 -0.14 13.48
N VAL A 221 18.32 0.91 13.06
CA VAL A 221 18.80 2.30 13.09
C VAL A 221 18.00 3.06 14.14
N LYS A 222 18.66 3.55 15.19
CA LYS A 222 17.97 4.10 16.35
C LYS A 222 18.64 5.31 16.96
N ASP A 223 17.86 6.31 17.39
CA ASP A 223 18.36 7.51 18.07
C ASP A 223 19.44 8.21 17.22
N CYS A 224 19.11 8.43 15.94
CA CYS A 224 19.98 9.07 14.95
C CYS A 224 19.38 10.38 14.43
N ASP A 225 20.27 11.34 14.20
CA ASP A 225 20.02 12.64 13.61
C ASP A 225 20.97 12.80 12.41
N ILE A 226 20.55 13.26 11.23
CA ILE A 226 19.22 13.74 10.85
C ILE A 226 18.37 12.62 10.24
N GLU A 227 18.95 11.81 9.37
CA GLU A 227 18.23 10.80 8.59
C GLU A 227 18.45 9.39 9.18
N GLY A 228 17.49 8.50 8.99
CA GLY A 228 17.65 7.08 9.31
C GLY A 228 18.49 6.36 8.24
N ILE A 229 17.87 6.09 7.08
CA ILE A 229 18.53 5.49 5.91
C ILE A 229 18.22 6.33 4.67
N ARG A 230 19.25 6.71 3.92
CA ARG A 230 19.08 7.61 2.77
C ARG A 230 19.98 7.29 1.59
N THR A 231 19.46 7.41 0.37
CA THR A 231 20.28 7.64 -0.83
C THR A 231 20.28 9.12 -1.24
N SER A 232 21.27 9.53 -2.04
CA SER A 232 21.27 10.82 -2.71
C SER A 232 22.13 10.74 -3.96
N SER A 233 21.51 10.71 -5.13
CA SER A 233 22.21 10.65 -6.42
C SER A 233 21.60 11.58 -7.46
N SER A 234 22.44 12.29 -8.21
CA SER A 234 22.00 13.13 -9.34
C SER A 234 21.66 12.31 -10.59
N VAL A 235 22.25 11.12 -10.72
CA VAL A 235 21.94 10.12 -11.74
C VAL A 235 21.21 8.96 -11.06
N LYS A 236 20.08 8.52 -11.62
CA LYS A 236 19.24 7.48 -10.99
C LYS A 236 20.03 6.18 -10.78
N ALA A 237 20.30 5.85 -9.52
CA ALA A 237 20.85 4.56 -9.11
C ALA A 237 19.83 3.44 -9.36
N ASP A 238 20.30 2.30 -9.84
CA ASP A 238 19.45 1.15 -10.16
C ASP A 238 19.48 0.12 -9.03
N ASN A 239 18.32 -0.47 -8.72
CA ASN A 239 18.20 -1.61 -7.81
C ASN A 239 18.77 -1.32 -6.40
N VAL A 240 18.23 -0.30 -5.73
CA VAL A 240 18.47 -0.04 -4.30
C VAL A 240 17.31 -0.63 -3.50
N VAL A 241 17.60 -1.51 -2.55
CA VAL A 241 16.60 -2.20 -1.72
C VAL A 241 16.90 -1.99 -0.25
N PHE A 242 15.94 -1.42 0.47
CA PHE A 242 15.96 -1.33 1.93
C PHE A 242 14.87 -2.25 2.49
N GLU A 243 15.28 -3.35 3.13
CA GLU A 243 14.37 -4.44 3.50
C GLU A 243 14.48 -4.90 4.96
N GLY A 244 13.35 -5.10 5.65
CA GLY A 244 13.37 -5.76 6.96
C GLY A 244 14.05 -4.96 8.07
N ASN A 245 14.23 -3.65 7.90
CA ASN A 245 14.92 -2.81 8.87
C ASN A 245 13.97 -2.29 9.96
N LEU A 246 14.49 -2.10 11.17
CA LEU A 246 13.83 -1.41 12.27
C LEU A 246 14.42 -0.01 12.42
N ILE A 247 13.62 1.03 12.23
CA ILE A 247 14.03 2.43 12.27
C ILE A 247 13.27 3.15 13.38
N GLU A 248 13.97 3.61 14.41
CA GLU A 248 13.33 4.16 15.59
C GLU A 248 13.92 5.50 16.05
N ASN A 249 13.07 6.41 16.49
CA ASN A 249 13.46 7.66 17.16
C ASN A 249 14.36 8.59 16.32
N ILE A 250 14.08 8.74 15.04
CA ILE A 250 14.87 9.56 14.12
C ILE A 250 14.44 11.03 14.21
N TYR A 251 15.42 11.95 14.29
CA TYR A 251 15.14 13.40 14.33
C TYR A 251 14.38 13.89 13.10
N GLY A 252 14.84 13.51 11.91
CA GLY A 252 14.29 13.90 10.62
C GLY A 252 13.62 12.73 9.89
N ASP A 253 13.97 12.55 8.62
CA ASP A 253 13.39 11.54 7.73
C ASP A 253 13.78 10.10 8.15
N GLY A 254 12.83 9.16 8.07
CA GLY A 254 13.08 7.76 8.41
C GLY A 254 13.89 7.02 7.33
N ILE A 255 13.26 6.78 6.18
CA ILE A 255 13.87 6.17 5.00
C ILE A 255 13.59 7.02 3.76
N VAL A 256 14.65 7.32 3.00
CA VAL A 256 14.59 8.13 1.77
C VAL A 256 15.28 7.44 0.61
N LEU A 257 14.53 7.21 -0.48
CA LEU A 257 15.11 6.86 -1.77
C LEU A 257 15.11 8.08 -2.69
N ASN A 258 16.24 8.79 -2.72
CA ASN A 258 16.46 9.93 -3.61
C ASN A 258 17.37 9.52 -4.78
N GLY A 259 16.89 9.78 -6.00
CA GLY A 259 17.64 9.59 -7.23
C GLY A 259 17.85 8.13 -7.56
N VAL A 260 16.76 7.36 -7.64
CA VAL A 260 16.80 5.91 -7.89
C VAL A 260 15.83 5.47 -9.00
N LYS A 261 15.95 4.23 -9.44
CA LYS A 261 14.98 3.53 -10.29
C LYS A 261 14.95 2.04 -9.97
N ASN A 262 13.84 1.37 -10.30
CA ASN A 262 13.66 -0.08 -10.07
C ASN A 262 14.02 -0.51 -8.63
N SER A 263 13.72 0.34 -7.66
CA SER A 263 14.20 0.23 -6.28
C SER A 263 13.05 -0.09 -5.33
N LYS A 264 13.35 -0.45 -4.08
CA LYS A 264 12.33 -0.89 -3.11
C LYS A 264 12.59 -0.42 -1.69
N ILE A 265 11.53 -0.07 -0.99
CA ILE A 265 11.48 0.01 0.48
C ILE A 265 10.44 -1.02 0.92
N THR A 266 10.87 -2.12 1.56
CA THR A 266 9.94 -3.20 1.87
C THR A 266 10.13 -3.88 3.22
N HIS A 267 9.04 -4.32 3.86
CA HIS A 267 9.09 -5.02 5.16
C HIS A 267 9.80 -4.24 6.29
N ASN A 268 9.87 -2.91 6.22
CA ASN A 268 10.50 -2.10 7.26
C ASN A 268 9.47 -1.68 8.32
N ILE A 269 9.95 -1.49 9.55
CA ILE A 269 9.18 -0.92 10.65
C ILE A 269 9.81 0.42 11.03
N LEU A 270 9.05 1.51 10.89
CA LEU A 270 9.45 2.85 11.24
C LEU A 270 8.61 3.35 12.42
N ARG A 271 9.24 3.72 13.53
CA ARG A 271 8.56 4.24 14.72
C ARG A 271 9.16 5.54 15.20
N ASN A 272 8.32 6.51 15.53
CA ASN A 272 8.75 7.80 16.09
C ASN A 272 9.84 8.47 15.25
N THR A 273 9.74 8.39 13.91
CA THR A 273 10.56 9.18 13.01
C THR A 273 9.97 10.59 12.89
N CYS A 274 10.70 11.51 12.24
CA CYS A 274 10.25 12.88 12.02
C CYS A 274 9.91 13.58 13.34
N LYS A 275 10.74 13.39 14.37
CA LYS A 275 10.49 13.95 15.71
C LYS A 275 10.51 15.47 15.75
N SER A 276 11.30 16.09 14.87
CA SER A 276 11.45 17.54 14.83
C SER A 276 10.39 18.21 13.96
N ASP A 277 9.87 19.34 14.42
CA ASP A 277 9.09 20.29 13.61
C ASP A 277 9.95 21.43 13.04
N ALA A 278 11.27 21.41 13.28
CA ALA A 278 12.16 22.49 12.86
C ALA A 278 12.32 22.58 11.34
N ALA A 279 12.08 21.48 10.62
CA ALA A 279 12.04 21.43 9.18
C ALA A 279 11.05 20.36 8.72
N ASN A 280 10.89 20.28 7.40
CA ASN A 280 10.01 19.35 6.72
C ASN A 280 10.66 17.95 6.62
N TYR A 281 9.92 16.94 7.10
CA TYR A 281 10.33 15.54 7.12
C TYR A 281 9.13 14.61 6.90
N ALA A 282 9.36 13.46 6.27
CA ALA A 282 8.40 12.37 6.10
C ALA A 282 9.06 11.02 6.47
N ALA A 283 8.26 10.03 6.84
CA ALA A 283 8.82 8.79 7.39
C ALA A 283 9.43 7.90 6.31
N CYS A 284 8.70 7.61 5.23
CA CYS A 284 9.13 6.69 4.19
C CYS A 284 8.78 7.22 2.80
N TRP A 285 9.78 7.69 2.04
CA TRP A 285 9.49 8.49 0.85
C TRP A 285 10.53 8.42 -0.27
N THR A 286 10.12 8.92 -1.44
CA THR A 286 10.93 8.90 -2.66
C THR A 286 11.05 10.28 -3.30
N TYR A 287 12.20 10.58 -3.88
CA TYR A 287 12.50 11.84 -4.58
C TYR A 287 13.24 11.56 -5.88
N GLY A 288 12.78 12.11 -7.00
CA GLY A 288 13.45 11.91 -8.27
C GLY A 288 13.55 10.44 -8.68
N SER A 289 12.64 9.60 -8.19
CA SER A 289 12.60 8.16 -8.42
C SER A 289 11.85 7.78 -9.70
N LEU A 290 12.03 6.54 -10.16
CA LEU A 290 11.30 5.97 -11.30
C LEU A 290 10.96 4.50 -11.08
N GLY A 291 9.67 4.18 -11.01
CA GLY A 291 9.20 2.79 -10.90
C GLY A 291 9.67 2.08 -9.61
N THR A 292 9.67 2.81 -8.49
CA THR A 292 10.06 2.30 -7.16
C THR A 292 8.85 1.71 -6.44
N ILE A 293 9.04 0.65 -5.67
CA ILE A 293 7.98 -0.01 -4.90
C ILE A 293 8.19 0.23 -3.40
N ILE A 294 7.16 0.74 -2.74
CA ILE A 294 7.11 0.94 -1.30
C ILE A 294 6.03 0.01 -0.77
N SER A 295 6.43 -1.13 -0.18
CA SER A 295 5.45 -2.16 0.20
C SER A 295 5.72 -2.92 1.49
N TYR A 296 4.65 -3.36 2.16
CA TYR A 296 4.73 -4.13 3.41
C TYR A 296 5.43 -3.41 4.58
N ASN A 297 5.48 -2.08 4.56
CA ASN A 297 6.08 -1.31 5.64
C ASN A 297 5.05 -0.98 6.73
N GLU A 298 5.51 -0.90 7.98
CA GLU A 298 4.75 -0.37 9.12
C GLU A 298 5.31 1.00 9.52
N VAL A 299 4.45 2.02 9.61
CA VAL A 299 4.86 3.38 10.01
C VAL A 299 3.97 3.90 11.14
N SER A 300 4.57 4.22 12.29
CA SER A 300 3.80 4.69 13.44
C SER A 300 4.47 5.73 14.32
N GLY A 301 3.64 6.43 15.10
CA GLY A 301 4.09 7.33 16.16
C GLY A 301 4.79 8.60 15.70
N ILE A 302 4.66 9.01 14.43
CA ILE A 302 5.18 10.30 13.95
C ILE A 302 4.56 11.43 14.78
N LYS A 303 5.39 12.37 15.27
CA LYS A 303 4.95 13.53 16.06
C LYS A 303 5.19 14.88 15.39
N GLY A 304 6.30 15.02 14.67
CA GLY A 304 6.70 16.27 14.02
C GLY A 304 6.52 16.23 12.51
N GLY A 305 7.58 16.56 11.76
CA GLY A 305 7.56 16.64 10.30
C GLY A 305 7.37 18.05 9.75
N GLY A 306 7.39 19.06 10.61
CA GLY A 306 7.39 20.46 10.21
C GLY A 306 6.01 20.96 9.80
N PRO A 307 5.92 22.19 9.30
CA PRO A 307 4.65 22.84 9.04
C PRO A 307 3.84 22.16 7.94
N TYR A 308 4.48 21.56 6.92
CA TYR A 308 3.77 21.08 5.74
C TYR A 308 3.71 19.55 5.62
N ASP A 309 4.66 18.84 6.24
CA ASP A 309 4.88 17.42 5.96
C ASP A 309 4.46 16.54 7.15
N GLY A 310 5.28 15.55 7.50
CA GLY A 310 5.07 14.57 8.57
C GLY A 310 4.27 13.35 8.16
N GLN A 311 3.97 13.17 6.87
CA GLN A 311 3.20 12.02 6.41
C GLN A 311 3.97 10.71 6.59
N ALA A 312 3.24 9.62 6.78
CA ALA A 312 3.83 8.28 6.80
C ALA A 312 4.55 7.96 5.47
N PHE A 313 3.93 8.33 4.35
CA PHE A 313 4.45 8.12 3.01
C PHE A 313 4.44 9.42 2.20
N ASP A 314 5.42 9.56 1.30
CA ASP A 314 5.50 10.71 0.39
C ASP A 314 6.07 10.31 -0.98
N ALA A 315 5.36 10.72 -2.04
CA ALA A 315 5.85 10.76 -3.40
C ALA A 315 6.26 12.20 -3.73
N ASP A 316 7.56 12.48 -3.57
CA ASP A 316 8.10 13.83 -3.67
C ASP A 316 8.33 14.24 -5.14
N ILE A 317 9.01 15.36 -5.35
CA ILE A 317 9.31 16.00 -6.61
C ILE A 317 10.06 15.03 -7.53
N ASN A 318 9.63 15.00 -8.80
CA ASN A 318 10.20 14.23 -9.90
C ASN A 318 10.12 12.71 -9.72
N THR A 319 9.20 12.26 -8.88
CA THR A 319 8.82 10.86 -8.71
C THR A 319 7.81 10.43 -9.79
N ASP A 320 8.11 9.35 -10.50
CA ASP A 320 7.31 8.87 -11.64
C ASP A 320 7.10 7.35 -11.60
N GLY A 321 5.84 6.91 -11.60
CA GLY A 321 5.49 5.49 -11.71
C GLY A 321 5.72 4.67 -10.43
N ASP A 322 5.98 5.33 -9.29
CA ASP A 322 6.15 4.65 -8.01
C ASP A 322 4.83 4.05 -7.49
N ILE A 323 4.94 2.95 -6.75
CA ILE A 323 3.81 2.18 -6.21
C ILE A 323 3.94 2.06 -4.69
N PHE A 324 2.92 2.52 -3.96
CA PHE A 324 2.77 2.37 -2.52
C PHE A 324 1.69 1.32 -2.25
N GLU A 325 2.07 0.12 -1.79
CA GLU A 325 1.14 -0.99 -1.64
C GLU A 325 1.33 -1.84 -0.39
N TYR A 326 0.23 -2.35 0.17
CA TYR A 326 0.26 -3.28 1.30
C TYR A 326 0.95 -2.73 2.56
N ASN A 327 1.02 -1.41 2.70
CA ASN A 327 1.60 -0.77 3.88
C ASN A 327 0.55 -0.59 4.99
N TYR A 328 1.04 -0.57 6.23
CA TYR A 328 0.26 -0.26 7.42
C TYR A 328 0.79 1.02 8.07
N SER A 329 -0.03 2.04 8.22
CA SER A 329 0.30 3.22 9.01
C SER A 329 -0.69 3.40 10.15
N HIS A 330 -0.19 3.79 11.32
CA HIS A 330 -1.09 4.04 12.44
C HIS A 330 -0.54 4.99 13.48
N ASP A 331 -1.46 5.68 14.16
CA ASP A 331 -1.17 6.55 15.30
C ASP A 331 -0.14 7.65 15.00
N ASN A 332 -0.07 8.10 13.75
CA ASN A 332 0.74 9.25 13.36
C ASN A 332 -0.04 10.54 13.63
N ASP A 333 0.61 11.56 14.20
CA ASP A 333 0.00 12.87 14.46
C ASP A 333 -0.25 13.67 13.17
N ARG A 334 0.12 13.09 12.03
CA ARG A 334 0.15 13.66 10.69
C ARG A 334 -0.52 12.69 9.71
N GLY A 335 -0.58 13.09 8.44
CA GLY A 335 -1.33 12.35 7.42
C GLY A 335 -0.69 11.01 7.01
N PHE A 336 -1.42 10.30 6.17
CA PHE A 336 -0.98 9.06 5.54
C PHE A 336 -0.03 9.33 4.37
N MET A 337 -0.41 10.21 3.42
CA MET A 337 0.28 10.35 2.13
C MET A 337 0.46 11.81 1.70
N LEU A 338 1.66 12.15 1.22
CA LEU A 338 1.98 13.38 0.51
C LEU A 338 2.23 13.10 -0.98
N PHE A 339 1.74 13.99 -1.83
CA PHE A 339 2.07 14.05 -3.25
C PHE A 339 2.59 15.43 -3.58
N MET A 340 3.84 15.52 -4.00
CA MET A 340 4.47 16.80 -4.37
C MET A 340 4.15 17.19 -5.83
N PRO A 341 4.37 18.47 -6.24
CA PRO A 341 3.78 19.02 -7.46
C PRO A 341 4.07 18.28 -8.78
N SER A 342 5.25 17.65 -8.91
CA SER A 342 5.64 16.88 -10.10
C SER A 342 5.53 15.35 -9.95
N ALA A 343 4.94 14.86 -8.86
CA ALA A 343 4.67 13.43 -8.69
C ALA A 343 3.58 12.97 -9.66
N GLN A 344 3.88 11.99 -10.50
CA GLN A 344 2.97 11.52 -11.56
C GLN A 344 3.00 9.99 -11.73
N ASN A 345 1.92 9.45 -12.30
CA ASN A 345 1.75 8.00 -12.50
C ASN A 345 1.85 7.17 -11.21
N ILE A 346 1.60 7.81 -10.05
CA ILE A 346 1.72 7.16 -8.74
C ILE A 346 0.52 6.26 -8.50
N ILE A 347 0.78 5.05 -8.00
CA ILE A 347 -0.26 4.11 -7.56
C ILE A 347 -0.18 3.97 -6.05
N VAL A 348 -1.30 4.18 -5.36
CA VAL A 348 -1.45 3.91 -3.92
C VAL A 348 -2.59 2.91 -3.74
N ARG A 349 -2.28 1.68 -3.33
CA ARG A 349 -3.27 0.59 -3.28
C ARG A 349 -3.12 -0.41 -2.15
N TYR A 350 -4.22 -1.00 -1.71
CA TYR A 350 -4.22 -2.06 -0.69
C TYR A 350 -3.46 -1.71 0.59
N ASN A 351 -3.38 -0.41 0.92
CA ASN A 351 -2.81 0.05 2.18
C ASN A 351 -3.92 0.19 3.22
N ILE A 352 -3.55 0.08 4.49
CA ILE A 352 -4.42 0.39 5.62
C ILE A 352 -3.79 1.46 6.50
N SER A 353 -4.57 2.49 6.82
CA SER A 353 -4.22 3.58 7.72
C SER A 353 -5.21 3.60 8.89
N VAL A 354 -4.71 3.55 10.13
CA VAL A 354 -5.52 3.48 11.36
C VAL A 354 -5.12 4.60 12.31
N ASN A 355 -5.99 5.60 12.46
CA ASN A 355 -5.78 6.81 13.26
C ASN A 355 -4.50 7.59 12.91
N ASP A 356 -4.15 7.65 11.62
CA ASP A 356 -3.35 8.79 11.19
C ASP A 356 -4.15 10.08 11.39
N VAL A 357 -3.44 11.19 11.61
CA VAL A 357 -3.99 12.49 12.02
C VAL A 357 -4.48 12.52 13.48
N LYS A 358 -3.90 11.68 14.35
CA LYS A 358 -4.33 11.47 15.75
C LYS A 358 -4.44 12.75 16.59
N ASN A 359 -3.43 13.61 16.52
CA ASN A 359 -3.38 14.87 17.27
C ASN A 359 -3.57 16.07 16.35
N ALA A 360 -4.78 16.24 15.81
CA ALA A 360 -5.08 17.23 14.77
C ALA A 360 -4.63 18.68 15.05
N ASN A 361 -4.52 19.10 16.31
CA ASN A 361 -4.10 20.45 16.69
C ASN A 361 -2.57 20.66 16.64
N SER A 362 -1.77 19.62 16.46
CA SER A 362 -0.30 19.74 16.46
C SER A 362 0.28 20.12 15.08
N SER A 363 -0.52 20.14 14.01
CA SER A 363 -0.06 20.49 12.65
C SER A 363 -0.18 21.99 12.37
N PRO A 364 0.93 22.72 12.12
CA PRO A 364 0.89 24.17 11.84
C PRO A 364 0.12 24.53 10.56
N SER A 365 0.12 23.65 9.55
CA SER A 365 -0.69 23.84 8.32
C SER A 365 -2.09 23.25 8.40
N GLY A 366 -2.51 22.83 9.60
CA GLY A 366 -3.76 22.14 9.87
C GLY A 366 -3.74 20.64 9.52
N SER A 367 -4.73 19.93 10.04
CA SER A 367 -4.81 18.47 10.03
C SER A 367 -5.43 17.92 8.74
N LYS A 368 -4.73 16.95 8.13
CA LYS A 368 -5.01 16.42 6.78
C LYS A 368 -4.60 14.95 6.68
N LEU A 369 -5.42 14.12 6.05
CA LEU A 369 -5.07 12.71 5.81
C LEU A 369 -4.16 12.56 4.59
N ILE A 370 -4.50 13.25 3.49
CA ILE A 370 -3.76 13.25 2.24
C ILE A 370 -3.43 14.69 1.90
N ASN A 371 -2.13 15.00 1.80
CA ASN A 371 -1.65 16.28 1.30
C ASN A 371 -1.37 16.12 -0.20
N TYR A 372 -2.20 16.69 -1.06
CA TYR A 372 -2.15 16.46 -2.49
C TYR A 372 -1.81 17.76 -3.20
N THR A 373 -0.58 17.88 -3.71
CA THR A 373 -0.12 19.08 -4.42
C THR A 373 0.28 18.81 -5.87
N SER A 374 0.28 17.54 -6.29
CA SER A 374 0.54 17.14 -7.68
C SER A 374 -0.42 17.83 -8.65
N ASN A 375 0.14 18.28 -9.77
CA ASN A 375 -0.61 18.91 -10.85
C ASN A 375 -1.11 17.90 -11.90
N TYR A 376 -0.78 16.61 -11.73
CA TYR A 376 -1.06 15.56 -12.71
C TYR A 376 -2.33 14.78 -12.37
N THR A 377 -3.09 14.40 -13.40
CA THR A 377 -4.32 13.60 -13.29
C THR A 377 -4.04 12.09 -13.33
N THR A 378 -2.79 11.68 -13.55
CA THR A 378 -2.40 10.29 -13.81
C THR A 378 -2.28 9.45 -12.54
N ASN A 379 -2.25 10.07 -11.35
CA ASN A 379 -2.15 9.37 -10.07
C ASN A 379 -3.46 8.61 -9.77
N LYS A 380 -3.32 7.46 -9.11
CA LYS A 380 -4.42 6.56 -8.76
C LYS A 380 -4.31 6.11 -7.31
N ILE A 381 -5.31 6.43 -6.51
CA ILE A 381 -5.46 5.97 -5.12
C ILE A 381 -6.65 5.01 -5.11
N TYR A 382 -6.43 3.71 -4.92
CA TYR A 382 -7.52 2.74 -4.97
C TYR A 382 -7.39 1.56 -4.03
N ASN A 383 -8.51 0.97 -3.61
CA ASN A 383 -8.51 -0.20 -2.73
C ASN A 383 -7.71 0.01 -1.44
N ASN A 384 -7.73 1.20 -0.86
CA ASN A 384 -7.16 1.46 0.46
C ASN A 384 -8.26 1.51 1.53
N THR A 385 -7.90 1.35 2.79
CA THR A 385 -8.82 1.51 3.92
C THR A 385 -8.25 2.47 4.94
N PHE A 386 -9.01 3.53 5.22
CA PHE A 386 -8.67 4.59 6.15
C PHE A 386 -9.67 4.54 7.30
N TYR A 387 -9.19 4.26 8.49
CA TYR A 387 -9.96 4.33 9.72
C TYR A 387 -9.46 5.47 10.59
N THR A 388 -10.38 6.21 11.20
CA THR A 388 -10.05 7.23 12.19
C THR A 388 -11.14 7.36 13.24
N ASN A 389 -10.74 7.49 14.50
CA ASN A 389 -11.63 7.89 15.59
C ASN A 389 -11.40 9.32 16.07
N ASP A 390 -10.40 10.00 15.51
CA ASP A 390 -10.04 11.36 15.89
C ASP A 390 -10.77 12.42 15.08
N ASN A 391 -10.89 13.60 15.67
CA ASN A 391 -11.45 14.77 15.00
C ASN A 391 -10.34 15.48 14.21
N PHE A 392 -10.53 15.67 12.90
CA PHE A 392 -9.59 16.47 12.10
C PHE A 392 -10.28 17.23 10.97
N THR A 393 -9.52 18.08 10.29
CA THR A 393 -10.15 19.10 9.44
C THR A 393 -10.59 18.54 8.10
N ARG A 394 -9.72 17.80 7.40
CA ARG A 394 -9.95 17.45 5.98
C ARG A 394 -9.29 16.15 5.53
N ILE A 395 -9.92 15.43 4.61
CA ILE A 395 -9.29 14.29 3.92
C ILE A 395 -8.19 14.80 3.00
N PHE A 396 -8.54 15.69 2.07
CA PHE A 396 -7.60 16.27 1.12
C PHE A 396 -7.25 17.71 1.50
N GLN A 397 -5.96 18.01 1.45
CA GLN A 397 -5.44 19.37 1.51
C GLN A 397 -4.64 19.68 0.25
N TYR A 398 -4.74 20.94 -0.19
CA TYR A 398 -3.92 21.54 -1.23
C TYR A 398 -3.21 22.79 -0.67
N THR A 399 -1.90 22.71 -0.44
CA THR A 399 -1.12 23.76 0.24
C THR A 399 -0.72 24.95 -0.64
N ASN A 400 -0.81 24.87 -1.97
CA ASN A 400 -0.36 25.96 -2.84
C ASN A 400 -1.46 27.01 -3.08
N THR A 401 -1.50 28.04 -2.24
CA THR A 401 -2.52 29.10 -2.29
C THR A 401 -2.47 29.97 -3.55
N ALA A 402 -1.42 29.88 -4.37
CA ALA A 402 -1.28 30.65 -5.60
C ALA A 402 -1.90 29.97 -6.83
N SER A 403 -2.42 28.74 -6.68
CA SER A 403 -2.92 27.93 -7.78
C SER A 403 -4.42 27.63 -7.64
N THR A 404 -5.11 27.44 -8.77
CA THR A 404 -6.50 26.98 -8.83
C THR A 404 -6.63 25.45 -8.73
N PHE A 405 -5.53 24.73 -8.54
CA PHE A 405 -5.53 23.27 -8.55
C PHE A 405 -6.14 22.71 -7.26
N ALA A 406 -6.89 21.64 -7.42
CA ALA A 406 -7.43 20.79 -6.37
C ALA A 406 -7.26 19.32 -6.81
N PHE A 407 -7.69 18.37 -5.99
CA PHE A 407 -7.60 16.95 -6.35
C PHE A 407 -8.26 16.68 -7.72
N ASN A 408 -7.49 16.09 -8.63
CA ASN A 408 -7.81 15.96 -10.06
C ASN A 408 -7.56 14.54 -10.59
N SER A 409 -7.37 13.57 -9.70
CA SER A 409 -6.90 12.21 -10.00
C SER A 409 -7.96 11.14 -9.72
N THR A 410 -7.59 9.86 -9.81
CA THR A 410 -8.50 8.75 -9.50
C THR A 410 -8.45 8.41 -8.01
N PHE A 411 -9.61 8.37 -7.37
CA PHE A 411 -9.84 7.85 -6.03
C PHE A 411 -10.99 6.83 -6.09
N SER A 412 -10.69 5.54 -6.19
CA SER A 412 -11.71 4.50 -6.43
C SER A 412 -11.58 3.30 -5.51
N ASN A 413 -12.66 2.60 -5.20
CA ASN A 413 -12.63 1.39 -4.36
C ASN A 413 -12.04 1.58 -2.95
N ASN A 414 -11.91 2.81 -2.45
CA ASN A 414 -11.36 3.05 -1.11
C ASN A 414 -12.47 3.03 -0.06
N ILE A 415 -12.13 2.74 1.19
CA ILE A 415 -13.01 2.92 2.36
C ILE A 415 -12.44 4.04 3.22
N ILE A 416 -13.26 5.06 3.52
CA ILE A 416 -13.00 6.02 4.60
C ILE A 416 -14.07 5.79 5.66
N TYR A 417 -13.63 5.30 6.82
CA TYR A 417 -14.45 5.06 8.00
C TYR A 417 -14.02 6.01 9.13
N ALA A 418 -14.88 6.93 9.51
CA ALA A 418 -14.64 7.86 10.61
C ALA A 418 -15.68 7.71 11.71
N THR A 419 -15.25 7.59 12.95
CA THR A 419 -16.11 7.81 14.13
C THR A 419 -15.91 9.20 14.72
N GLY A 420 -14.73 9.78 14.50
CA GLY A 420 -14.45 11.19 14.75
C GLY A 420 -15.06 12.11 13.69
N THR A 421 -15.10 13.40 13.99
CA THR A 421 -15.61 14.45 13.11
C THR A 421 -14.56 14.86 12.09
N ILE A 422 -14.91 14.78 10.81
CA ILE A 422 -14.13 15.35 9.71
C ILE A 422 -14.89 16.54 9.14
N THR A 423 -14.33 17.74 9.28
CA THR A 423 -15.05 18.99 8.98
C THR A 423 -15.33 19.20 7.49
N ARG A 424 -14.47 18.68 6.60
CA ARG A 424 -14.68 18.76 5.15
C ARG A 424 -13.99 17.63 4.41
N PHE A 425 -14.47 17.29 3.23
CA PHE A 425 -13.80 16.32 2.37
C PHE A 425 -12.49 16.89 1.83
N SER A 426 -12.54 18.13 1.34
CA SER A 426 -11.40 18.81 0.73
C SER A 426 -11.40 20.31 1.09
N ASP A 427 -10.23 20.93 1.18
CA ASP A 427 -10.10 22.38 1.38
C ASP A 427 -10.50 23.21 0.15
N LYS A 428 -10.35 22.64 -1.04
CA LYS A 428 -10.80 23.19 -2.34
C LYS A 428 -11.85 22.28 -2.99
N PRO A 429 -12.78 22.81 -3.80
CA PRO A 429 -13.67 22.00 -4.61
C PRO A 429 -12.89 21.02 -5.49
N ILE A 430 -13.34 19.76 -5.56
CA ILE A 430 -12.75 18.71 -6.38
C ILE A 430 -12.85 19.07 -7.88
N MET A 431 -11.80 18.81 -8.65
CA MET A 431 -11.76 19.15 -10.08
C MET A 431 -12.66 18.24 -10.91
N ALA A 432 -13.22 18.78 -12.02
CA ALA A 432 -14.07 18.01 -12.93
C ALA A 432 -13.37 16.81 -13.59
N SER A 433 -12.03 16.83 -13.69
CA SER A 433 -11.22 15.72 -14.22
C SER A 433 -11.03 14.57 -13.23
N ALA A 434 -11.39 14.75 -11.96
CA ALA A 434 -11.23 13.70 -10.96
C ALA A 434 -12.23 12.56 -11.18
N VAL A 435 -11.86 11.37 -10.71
CA VAL A 435 -12.67 10.15 -10.82
C VAL A 435 -12.87 9.56 -9.44
N PHE A 436 -14.12 9.43 -9.00
CA PHE A 436 -14.52 8.82 -7.75
C PHE A 436 -15.51 7.67 -7.99
N LYS A 437 -15.01 6.43 -8.07
CA LYS A 437 -15.84 5.26 -8.32
C LYS A 437 -15.80 4.26 -7.17
N ASN A 438 -16.97 3.78 -6.75
CA ASN A 438 -17.11 2.61 -5.88
C ASN A 438 -16.36 2.71 -4.54
N ASN A 439 -16.22 3.92 -4.00
CA ASN A 439 -15.67 4.13 -2.66
C ASN A 439 -16.76 3.96 -1.60
N CYS A 440 -16.36 3.73 -0.36
CA CYS A 440 -17.21 3.85 0.82
C CYS A 440 -16.80 5.08 1.64
N PHE A 441 -17.74 5.99 1.91
CA PHE A 441 -17.55 7.13 2.80
C PHE A 441 -18.53 7.04 3.96
N TYR A 442 -18.05 6.60 5.12
CA TYR A 442 -18.87 6.39 6.30
C TYR A 442 -18.34 7.18 7.51
N PRO A 443 -19.16 8.06 8.12
CA PRO A 443 -20.51 8.45 7.72
C PRO A 443 -20.54 9.31 6.45
N GLN A 444 -21.72 9.41 5.83
CA GLN A 444 -21.96 10.26 4.64
C GLN A 444 -21.53 11.72 4.84
N SER A 445 -21.61 12.24 6.08
CA SER A 445 -21.29 13.63 6.43
C SER A 445 -19.85 14.03 6.08
N ILE A 446 -18.92 13.08 5.96
CA ILE A 446 -17.53 13.33 5.52
C ILE A 446 -17.50 14.04 4.15
N THR A 447 -18.49 13.76 3.30
CA THR A 447 -18.58 14.32 1.94
C THR A 447 -19.37 15.63 1.84
N ALA A 448 -19.88 16.17 2.95
CA ALA A 448 -20.81 17.30 2.93
C ALA A 448 -20.20 18.61 2.39
N VAL A 449 -18.90 18.82 2.61
CA VAL A 449 -18.18 20.04 2.18
C VAL A 449 -17.09 19.67 1.18
N ASN A 450 -17.20 20.20 -0.04
CA ASN A 450 -16.31 19.90 -1.17
C ASN A 450 -16.14 18.39 -1.42
N GLY A 451 -17.24 17.64 -1.33
CA GLY A 451 -17.26 16.20 -1.55
C GLY A 451 -16.82 15.77 -2.96
N PRO A 452 -16.86 14.46 -3.24
CA PRO A 452 -16.53 13.90 -4.55
C PRO A 452 -17.23 14.64 -5.70
N ALA A 453 -16.47 15.01 -6.73
CA ALA A 453 -16.96 15.64 -7.96
C ALA A 453 -16.22 15.09 -9.19
N GLY A 454 -16.59 15.56 -10.37
CA GLY A 454 -16.10 15.02 -11.64
C GLY A 454 -16.88 13.77 -12.05
N THR A 455 -16.18 12.68 -12.34
CA THR A 455 -16.81 11.38 -12.65
C THR A 455 -17.10 10.62 -11.35
N VAL A 456 -18.35 10.60 -10.90
CA VAL A 456 -18.77 10.01 -9.63
C VAL A 456 -19.79 8.89 -9.86
N SER A 457 -19.49 7.66 -9.44
CA SER A 457 -20.44 6.53 -9.56
C SER A 457 -20.20 5.45 -8.51
N GLY A 458 -21.26 4.73 -8.11
CA GLY A 458 -21.17 3.52 -7.30
C GLY A 458 -20.68 3.72 -5.86
N ASN A 459 -20.47 4.96 -5.40
CA ASN A 459 -20.04 5.23 -4.04
C ASN A 459 -21.13 4.81 -3.04
N THR A 460 -20.71 4.20 -1.94
CA THR A 460 -21.55 3.72 -0.84
C THR A 460 -21.35 4.63 0.38
N TYR A 461 -22.43 4.90 1.13
CA TYR A 461 -22.42 5.81 2.28
C TYR A 461 -22.92 5.16 3.58
N THR A 462 -23.01 3.83 3.57
CA THR A 462 -23.42 3.00 4.70
C THR A 462 -22.21 2.37 5.38
N ASP A 463 -22.44 1.85 6.59
CA ASP A 463 -21.42 1.16 7.37
C ASP A 463 -20.81 -0.01 6.56
N PRO A 464 -19.47 -0.07 6.39
CA PRO A 464 -18.80 -1.16 5.68
C PRO A 464 -18.92 -2.52 6.35
N LYS A 465 -19.34 -2.61 7.62
CA LYS A 465 -19.43 -3.86 8.39
C LYS A 465 -18.09 -4.58 8.50
N PHE A 466 -17.11 -3.93 9.12
CA PHE A 466 -15.85 -4.57 9.50
C PHE A 466 -16.02 -5.57 10.64
N ASN A 467 -15.12 -6.56 10.74
CA ASN A 467 -15.13 -7.54 11.84
C ASN A 467 -15.09 -6.87 13.22
N ASN A 468 -14.16 -5.94 13.42
CA ASN A 468 -13.97 -5.24 14.71
C ASN A 468 -13.24 -3.89 14.55
N ALA A 469 -13.82 -2.97 13.79
CA ALA A 469 -13.19 -1.66 13.56
C ALA A 469 -13.00 -0.89 14.88
N SER A 470 -11.74 -0.67 15.26
CA SER A 470 -11.36 0.04 16.48
C SER A 470 -10.05 0.80 16.31
N ALA A 471 -9.84 1.81 17.14
CA ALA A 471 -8.63 2.62 17.16
C ALA A 471 -7.35 1.82 17.48
N THR A 472 -7.48 0.69 18.15
CA THR A 472 -6.36 -0.22 18.46
C THR A 472 -6.41 -1.49 17.61
N GLY A 473 -7.21 -1.47 16.53
CA GLY A 473 -7.41 -2.62 15.67
C GLY A 473 -6.16 -2.92 14.85
N THR A 474 -5.87 -4.20 14.72
CA THR A 474 -4.89 -4.70 13.75
C THR A 474 -5.52 -4.71 12.35
N PRO A 475 -4.73 -4.81 11.27
CA PRO A 475 -5.28 -4.96 9.93
C PRO A 475 -6.35 -6.05 9.81
N ALA A 476 -6.22 -7.17 10.53
CA ALA A 476 -7.20 -8.27 10.45
C ALA A 476 -8.61 -7.87 10.94
N ASP A 477 -8.70 -6.90 11.87
CA ASP A 477 -9.95 -6.41 12.42
C ASP A 477 -10.78 -5.62 11.39
N PHE A 478 -10.14 -5.12 10.34
CA PHE A 478 -10.75 -4.36 9.24
C PHE A 478 -11.11 -5.22 8.02
N LYS A 479 -11.10 -6.55 8.15
CA LYS A 479 -11.73 -7.41 7.13
C LYS A 479 -13.24 -7.22 7.15
N LEU A 480 -13.85 -7.25 5.96
CA LEU A 480 -15.31 -7.14 5.80
C LEU A 480 -16.01 -8.39 6.33
N GLN A 481 -17.11 -8.21 7.05
CA GLN A 481 -18.04 -9.27 7.40
C GLN A 481 -18.87 -9.69 6.18
N LYS A 482 -19.40 -10.91 6.19
CA LYS A 482 -20.24 -11.46 5.10
C LYS A 482 -21.47 -10.63 4.74
N THR A 483 -21.97 -9.80 5.66
CA THR A 483 -23.11 -8.90 5.47
C THR A 483 -22.71 -7.54 4.91
N SER A 484 -21.44 -7.32 4.61
CA SER A 484 -20.94 -6.06 4.11
C SER A 484 -21.52 -5.73 2.74
N PRO A 485 -21.99 -4.49 2.51
CA PRO A 485 -22.42 -4.03 1.19
C PRO A 485 -21.24 -3.75 0.25
N LEU A 486 -20.00 -4.03 0.67
CA LEU A 486 -18.77 -3.72 -0.06
C LEU A 486 -18.11 -4.95 -0.72
N ILE A 487 -18.58 -6.16 -0.37
CA ILE A 487 -18.11 -7.41 -0.98
C ILE A 487 -18.51 -7.44 -2.46
N ALA A 488 -17.56 -7.78 -3.33
CA ALA A 488 -17.65 -7.69 -4.79
C ALA A 488 -18.22 -6.36 -5.32
N GLY A 489 -17.90 -5.27 -4.64
CA GLY A 489 -18.39 -3.93 -4.94
C GLY A 489 -17.43 -3.06 -5.73
N ALA A 490 -16.17 -3.46 -5.89
CA ALA A 490 -15.16 -2.65 -6.54
C ALA A 490 -15.31 -2.65 -8.07
N VAL A 491 -14.85 -1.56 -8.69
CA VAL A 491 -14.54 -1.54 -10.13
C VAL A 491 -13.21 -2.24 -10.38
N ASN A 492 -13.10 -2.91 -11.53
CA ASN A 492 -11.85 -3.54 -11.92
C ASN A 492 -10.81 -2.48 -12.27
N MET A 493 -9.67 -2.52 -11.58
CA MET A 493 -8.52 -1.69 -11.89
C MET A 493 -7.54 -2.49 -12.76
N THR A 494 -7.16 -1.96 -13.92
CA THR A 494 -6.13 -2.59 -14.76
C THR A 494 -4.80 -2.63 -14.01
N ASN A 495 -4.06 -3.74 -14.10
CA ASN A 495 -2.78 -3.96 -13.42
C ASN A 495 -2.87 -3.76 -11.90
N ASN A 496 -3.95 -4.24 -11.27
CA ASN A 496 -4.20 -4.12 -9.83
C ASN A 496 -3.26 -4.95 -8.93
N GLY A 497 -2.21 -5.58 -9.46
CA GLY A 497 -1.26 -6.37 -8.67
C GLY A 497 -1.70 -7.82 -8.40
N GLY A 498 -2.98 -8.15 -8.62
CA GLY A 498 -3.50 -9.52 -8.54
C GLY A 498 -3.74 -10.06 -7.13
N ILE A 499 -3.29 -9.37 -6.08
CA ILE A 499 -3.42 -9.76 -4.67
C ILE A 499 -3.85 -8.58 -3.79
N ASP A 500 -4.39 -8.86 -2.60
CA ASP A 500 -4.72 -7.88 -1.57
C ASP A 500 -3.62 -7.76 -0.49
N TYR A 501 -3.87 -6.97 0.56
CA TYR A 501 -2.96 -6.82 1.71
C TYR A 501 -2.57 -8.15 2.39
N PHE A 502 -3.48 -9.12 2.42
CA PHE A 502 -3.27 -10.43 3.04
C PHE A 502 -2.76 -11.49 2.06
N GLN A 503 -2.32 -11.09 0.86
CA GLN A 503 -1.87 -12.00 -0.21
C GLN A 503 -2.96 -12.92 -0.76
N THR A 504 -4.22 -12.53 -0.60
CA THR A 504 -5.37 -13.21 -1.18
C THR A 504 -5.47 -12.85 -2.65
N ASN A 505 -5.53 -13.85 -3.54
CA ASN A 505 -5.75 -13.61 -4.96
C ASN A 505 -7.07 -12.88 -5.19
N LEU A 506 -7.00 -11.82 -5.99
CA LEU A 506 -8.17 -11.04 -6.37
C LEU A 506 -8.99 -11.83 -7.40
N PRO A 507 -10.34 -11.76 -7.34
CA PRO A 507 -11.16 -12.30 -8.41
C PRO A 507 -10.90 -11.54 -9.72
N LEU A 508 -11.13 -12.23 -10.86
CA LEU A 508 -10.98 -11.62 -12.18
C LEU A 508 -11.91 -10.41 -12.39
N THR A 509 -13.05 -10.39 -11.71
CA THR A 509 -14.02 -9.30 -11.80
C THR A 509 -14.62 -8.96 -10.45
N ASN A 510 -14.82 -7.67 -10.20
CA ASN A 510 -15.46 -7.11 -9.01
C ASN A 510 -14.81 -7.63 -7.72
N PRO A 511 -13.56 -7.23 -7.42
CA PRO A 511 -13.00 -7.47 -6.09
C PRO A 511 -13.81 -6.73 -5.01
N ASP A 512 -13.45 -6.96 -3.76
CA ASP A 512 -14.02 -6.21 -2.66
C ASP A 512 -13.50 -4.76 -2.66
N VAL A 513 -14.33 -3.83 -2.17
CA VAL A 513 -13.89 -2.45 -1.89
C VAL A 513 -12.99 -2.47 -0.65
N GLY A 514 -11.92 -1.67 -0.66
CA GLY A 514 -10.94 -1.59 0.41
C GLY A 514 -9.73 -2.49 0.17
N PHE A 515 -8.93 -2.63 1.23
CA PHE A 515 -7.58 -3.21 1.17
C PHE A 515 -7.51 -4.74 1.26
N ALA A 516 -8.61 -5.38 1.66
CA ALA A 516 -8.66 -6.82 1.94
C ALA A 516 -9.81 -7.48 1.17
N GLN A 517 -9.49 -8.56 0.48
CA GLN A 517 -10.40 -9.44 -0.23
C GLN A 517 -10.96 -10.50 0.73
N SER A 518 -12.29 -10.59 0.79
CA SER A 518 -12.96 -11.64 1.53
C SER A 518 -12.85 -13.00 0.83
N SER A 519 -12.90 -14.07 1.63
CA SER A 519 -12.90 -15.46 1.15
C SER A 519 -14.31 -16.03 0.93
N TYR A 520 -15.33 -15.18 0.94
CA TYR A 520 -16.72 -15.61 0.79
C TYR A 520 -17.00 -16.05 -0.65
N SER A 521 -17.65 -17.21 -0.80
CA SER A 521 -17.99 -17.76 -2.11
C SER A 521 -19.38 -17.32 -2.55
N PHE A 522 -19.47 -16.86 -3.78
CA PHE A 522 -20.75 -16.52 -4.40
C PHE A 522 -21.38 -17.73 -5.10
N THR A 523 -22.69 -17.89 -4.90
CA THR A 523 -23.53 -18.69 -5.80
C THR A 523 -24.16 -17.76 -6.84
N GLY A 524 -23.80 -17.92 -8.11
CA GLY A 524 -24.30 -17.08 -9.20
C GLY A 524 -25.51 -17.69 -9.90
N PHE A 525 -26.54 -16.88 -10.11
CA PHE A 525 -27.75 -17.22 -10.86
C PHE A 525 -27.79 -16.36 -12.13
N VAL A 526 -27.81 -16.98 -13.30
CA VAL A 526 -27.99 -16.26 -14.57
C VAL A 526 -29.46 -15.90 -14.76
N ALA A 527 -29.75 -14.77 -15.41
CA ALA A 527 -31.12 -14.42 -15.76
C ALA A 527 -31.80 -15.55 -16.56
N ASN A 528 -32.97 -16.00 -16.11
CA ASN A 528 -33.75 -17.02 -16.83
C ASN A 528 -34.63 -16.41 -17.93
N ALA A 529 -34.95 -15.13 -17.82
CA ALA A 529 -35.56 -14.31 -18.86
C ALA A 529 -35.04 -12.88 -18.78
N ASP A 530 -34.70 -12.26 -19.90
CA ASP A 530 -34.49 -10.81 -19.99
C ASP A 530 -34.98 -10.22 -21.31
N THR A 531 -35.43 -8.97 -21.26
CA THR A 531 -35.87 -8.24 -22.46
C THR A 531 -35.91 -6.75 -22.17
N TYR A 532 -36.14 -5.94 -23.20
CA TYR A 532 -36.51 -4.54 -23.03
C TYR A 532 -37.81 -4.24 -23.76
N VAL A 533 -38.49 -3.19 -23.31
CA VAL A 533 -39.71 -2.70 -23.91
C VAL A 533 -39.51 -1.28 -24.41
N ARG A 534 -40.20 -0.91 -25.49
CA ARG A 534 -40.10 0.40 -26.14
C ARG A 534 -41.48 1.03 -26.26
N ASN A 535 -41.61 2.29 -25.86
CA ASN A 535 -42.92 2.95 -25.83
C ASN A 535 -43.42 3.40 -27.22
N GLY A 536 -44.58 4.07 -27.23
CA GLY A 536 -45.14 4.74 -28.41
C GLY A 536 -45.49 3.77 -29.54
N THR A 537 -45.05 4.07 -30.76
CA THR A 537 -45.34 3.28 -31.97
C THR A 537 -44.86 1.82 -31.87
N TYR A 538 -43.92 1.53 -30.98
CA TYR A 538 -43.34 0.19 -30.79
C TYR A 538 -43.87 -0.52 -29.55
N ALA A 539 -44.96 -0.01 -28.96
CA ALA A 539 -45.44 -0.46 -27.66
C ALA A 539 -45.91 -1.93 -27.63
N ASP A 540 -46.22 -2.51 -28.79
CA ASP A 540 -46.61 -3.92 -28.95
C ASP A 540 -45.47 -4.82 -29.46
N ASN A 541 -44.28 -4.26 -29.71
CA ASN A 541 -43.14 -5.05 -30.15
C ASN A 541 -42.51 -5.78 -28.95
N ASN A 542 -42.03 -7.00 -29.20
CA ASN A 542 -41.21 -7.78 -28.28
C ASN A 542 -39.74 -7.80 -28.76
N TYR A 543 -38.81 -7.86 -27.81
CA TYR A 543 -37.36 -7.86 -28.07
C TYR A 543 -36.61 -8.95 -27.27
N GLY A 544 -37.31 -10.00 -26.83
CA GLY A 544 -36.78 -11.01 -25.91
C GLY A 544 -35.71 -11.94 -26.49
N THR A 545 -35.50 -11.95 -27.80
CA THR A 545 -34.48 -12.78 -28.48
C THR A 545 -33.24 -11.99 -28.85
N GLU A 546 -33.16 -10.71 -28.49
CA GLU A 546 -32.04 -9.85 -28.83
C GLU A 546 -30.81 -10.18 -27.98
N SER A 547 -29.62 -10.02 -28.58
CA SER A 547 -28.35 -10.30 -27.90
C SER A 547 -27.93 -9.20 -26.91
N THR A 548 -28.72 -8.13 -26.82
CA THR A 548 -28.58 -7.05 -25.85
C THR A 548 -29.95 -6.52 -25.45
N PHE A 549 -30.08 -6.02 -24.23
CA PHE A 549 -31.22 -5.18 -23.83
C PHE A 549 -30.78 -3.73 -23.67
N ILE A 550 -31.69 -2.81 -23.96
CA ILE A 550 -31.40 -1.38 -24.07
C ILE A 550 -32.19 -0.63 -23.00
N VAL A 551 -31.51 0.28 -22.31
CA VAL A 551 -32.15 1.26 -21.41
C VAL A 551 -31.93 2.65 -22.01
N LYS A 552 -33.01 3.45 -22.11
CA LYS A 552 -32.94 4.78 -22.72
C LYS A 552 -34.01 5.72 -22.16
N SER A 553 -33.56 6.92 -21.75
CA SER A 553 -34.45 8.05 -21.44
C SER A 553 -34.61 8.90 -22.70
N ASP A 554 -35.80 8.95 -23.28
CA ASP A 554 -36.05 9.68 -24.53
C ASP A 554 -37.53 10.07 -24.63
N ALA A 555 -37.89 10.78 -25.69
CA ALA A 555 -39.26 11.08 -26.05
C ALA A 555 -40.09 9.79 -26.34
N SER A 556 -41.41 9.98 -26.48
CA SER A 556 -42.32 8.93 -26.91
C SER A 556 -41.83 8.25 -28.20
N SER A 557 -42.09 6.96 -28.31
CA SER A 557 -41.55 6.06 -29.34
C SER A 557 -40.06 5.72 -29.26
N TYR A 558 -39.28 6.31 -28.34
CA TYR A 558 -37.83 6.05 -28.24
C TYR A 558 -37.35 5.66 -26.85
N ALA A 559 -38.17 5.88 -25.81
CA ALA A 559 -37.84 5.48 -24.44
C ALA A 559 -37.86 3.95 -24.29
N ARG A 560 -36.90 3.43 -23.51
CA ARG A 560 -36.71 1.99 -23.30
C ARG A 560 -36.40 1.70 -21.83
N LYS A 561 -37.01 0.63 -21.30
CA LYS A 561 -36.69 0.05 -20.00
C LYS A 561 -36.52 -1.45 -20.14
N ALA A 562 -35.64 -2.04 -19.32
CA ALA A 562 -35.30 -3.45 -19.39
C ALA A 562 -35.84 -4.22 -18.17
N TYR A 563 -36.17 -5.49 -18.37
CA TYR A 563 -36.67 -6.41 -17.35
C TYR A 563 -35.76 -7.64 -17.31
N LEU A 564 -35.30 -8.00 -16.12
CA LEU A 564 -34.44 -9.15 -15.89
C LEU A 564 -35.03 -10.03 -14.79
N LYS A 565 -35.34 -11.27 -15.11
CA LYS A 565 -35.87 -12.26 -14.17
C LYS A 565 -34.78 -13.22 -13.75
N PHE A 566 -34.74 -13.52 -12.46
CA PHE A 566 -33.88 -14.52 -11.88
C PHE A 566 -34.70 -15.52 -11.08
N ASP A 567 -34.47 -16.80 -11.34
CA ASP A 567 -34.93 -17.92 -10.54
C ASP A 567 -33.74 -18.43 -9.71
N PHE A 568 -33.84 -18.27 -8.41
CA PHE A 568 -32.85 -18.73 -7.44
C PHE A 568 -33.47 -19.76 -6.47
N SER A 569 -34.43 -20.54 -6.96
CA SER A 569 -35.08 -21.64 -6.22
C SER A 569 -34.09 -22.67 -5.68
N ALA A 570 -32.97 -22.88 -6.39
CA ALA A 570 -31.88 -23.77 -5.99
C ALA A 570 -31.07 -23.27 -4.76
N LEU A 571 -31.27 -22.03 -4.31
CA LEU A 571 -30.63 -21.50 -3.12
C LEU A 571 -31.10 -22.25 -1.85
N PRO A 572 -30.21 -22.86 -1.05
CA PRO A 572 -30.59 -23.45 0.23
C PRO A 572 -30.80 -22.34 1.26
N GLY A 573 -32.00 -22.26 1.85
CA GLY A 573 -32.32 -21.28 2.91
C GLY A 573 -33.38 -20.24 2.56
N THR A 574 -33.64 -19.35 3.52
CA THR A 574 -34.67 -18.31 3.50
C THR A 574 -34.11 -16.90 3.74
N ALA A 575 -32.78 -16.75 3.79
CA ALA A 575 -32.10 -15.47 3.91
C ALA A 575 -30.69 -15.58 3.31
N VAL A 576 -30.15 -14.43 2.94
CA VAL A 576 -28.81 -14.26 2.37
C VAL A 576 -28.05 -13.20 3.15
N SER A 577 -26.74 -13.37 3.27
CA SER A 577 -25.87 -12.38 3.87
C SER A 577 -25.57 -11.22 2.92
N ASN A 578 -25.44 -11.51 1.61
CA ASN A 578 -25.20 -10.51 0.57
C ASN A 578 -25.81 -10.98 -0.77
N ALA A 579 -26.33 -10.04 -1.57
CA ALA A 579 -26.72 -10.29 -2.95
C ALA A 579 -26.34 -9.12 -3.87
N ARG A 580 -25.74 -9.44 -5.02
CA ARG A 580 -25.31 -8.50 -6.06
C ARG A 580 -25.99 -8.77 -7.39
N LEU A 581 -26.63 -7.74 -7.95
CA LEU A 581 -27.02 -7.73 -9.36
C LEU A 581 -25.82 -7.26 -10.19
N VAL A 582 -25.34 -8.11 -11.09
CA VAL A 582 -24.20 -7.84 -11.97
C VAL A 582 -24.68 -7.65 -13.40
N LEU A 583 -24.37 -6.47 -13.95
CA LEU A 583 -24.74 -6.04 -15.30
C LEU A 583 -23.49 -5.68 -16.09
N ASN A 584 -23.44 -6.04 -17.36
CA ASN A 584 -22.31 -5.73 -18.23
C ASN A 584 -22.76 -4.86 -19.40
N ALA A 585 -22.37 -3.59 -19.39
CA ALA A 585 -22.66 -2.65 -20.46
C ALA A 585 -21.65 -2.86 -21.59
N SER A 586 -22.12 -3.29 -22.76
CA SER A 586 -21.29 -3.53 -23.94
C SER A 586 -20.95 -2.23 -24.67
N SER A 587 -21.84 -1.25 -24.65
CA SER A 587 -21.62 0.07 -25.24
C SER A 587 -22.57 1.13 -24.65
N VAL A 588 -22.17 2.39 -24.80
CA VAL A 588 -23.01 3.57 -24.54
C VAL A 588 -22.93 4.52 -25.73
N ASN A 589 -23.96 5.34 -25.91
CA ASN A 589 -23.93 6.43 -26.89
C ASN A 589 -23.23 7.68 -26.33
N THR A 590 -23.39 8.84 -26.96
CA THR A 590 -22.52 10.02 -26.80
C THR A 590 -22.89 10.97 -25.66
N ASP A 591 -24.01 10.77 -24.95
CA ASP A 591 -24.25 11.55 -23.73
C ASP A 591 -23.12 11.29 -22.71
N PRO A 592 -22.78 12.27 -21.85
CA PRO A 592 -21.66 12.14 -20.91
C PRO A 592 -21.94 11.17 -19.74
N SER A 593 -23.20 10.89 -19.41
CA SER A 593 -23.58 9.93 -18.36
C SER A 593 -25.02 9.44 -18.50
N ARG A 594 -25.40 8.38 -17.79
CA ARG A 594 -26.78 7.91 -17.59
C ARG A 594 -27.02 7.62 -16.12
N THR A 595 -28.19 7.97 -15.61
CA THR A 595 -28.59 7.60 -14.23
C THR A 595 -29.44 6.35 -14.33
N ILE A 596 -28.84 5.19 -14.06
CA ILE A 596 -29.53 3.91 -14.14
C ILE A 596 -30.13 3.58 -12.79
N SER A 597 -31.45 3.44 -12.75
CA SER A 597 -32.19 3.04 -11.57
C SER A 597 -32.64 1.59 -11.67
N VAL A 598 -32.52 0.86 -10.57
CA VAL A 598 -32.91 -0.54 -10.44
C VAL A 598 -34.15 -0.62 -9.57
N TYR A 599 -35.26 -1.07 -10.13
CA TYR A 599 -36.53 -1.31 -9.43
C TYR A 599 -36.81 -2.81 -9.35
N THR A 600 -37.83 -3.20 -8.58
CA THR A 600 -38.49 -4.50 -8.75
C THR A 600 -39.77 -4.38 -9.57
N ALA A 601 -40.19 -5.48 -10.20
CA ALA A 601 -41.47 -5.55 -10.89
C ALA A 601 -42.60 -5.99 -9.95
N ALA A 602 -43.80 -5.45 -10.14
CA ALA A 602 -44.98 -5.80 -9.34
C ALA A 602 -45.40 -7.28 -9.44
N THR A 603 -45.05 -7.95 -10.54
CA THR A 603 -45.28 -9.40 -10.72
C THR A 603 -44.15 -10.06 -11.50
N ASN A 604 -44.01 -11.38 -11.35
CA ASN A 604 -43.05 -12.20 -12.10
C ASN A 604 -43.71 -12.99 -13.26
N ASN A 605 -44.97 -12.72 -13.60
CA ASN A 605 -45.77 -13.56 -14.52
C ASN A 605 -45.55 -13.28 -16.02
N TRP A 606 -44.62 -12.39 -16.37
CA TRP A 606 -44.31 -12.08 -17.76
C TRP A 606 -43.47 -13.18 -18.43
N THR A 607 -43.54 -13.32 -19.76
CA THR A 607 -42.64 -14.19 -20.53
C THR A 607 -41.72 -13.35 -21.40
N GLU A 608 -40.51 -13.85 -21.63
CA GLU A 608 -39.48 -13.15 -22.41
C GLU A 608 -39.93 -12.76 -23.82
N THR A 609 -40.60 -13.67 -24.51
CA THR A 609 -41.13 -13.46 -25.87
C THR A 609 -42.53 -12.84 -25.90
N GLY A 610 -43.15 -12.61 -24.74
CA GLY A 610 -44.50 -12.04 -24.63
C GLY A 610 -44.56 -10.64 -24.04
N LEU A 611 -43.46 -10.15 -23.44
CA LEU A 611 -43.43 -8.82 -22.83
C LEU A 611 -43.35 -7.72 -23.90
N THR A 612 -44.23 -6.74 -23.79
CA THR A 612 -44.28 -5.52 -24.59
C THR A 612 -44.44 -4.32 -23.66
N TRP A 613 -44.34 -3.09 -24.18
CA TRP A 613 -44.55 -1.91 -23.32
C TRP A 613 -45.95 -1.88 -22.71
N ASN A 614 -46.96 -2.26 -23.50
CA ASN A 614 -48.37 -2.20 -23.10
C ASN A 614 -48.77 -3.20 -22.02
N ASN A 615 -48.03 -4.32 -21.87
CA ASN A 615 -48.30 -5.33 -20.85
C ASN A 615 -47.20 -5.43 -19.77
N ALA A 616 -46.19 -4.55 -19.81
CA ALA A 616 -45.07 -4.55 -18.87
C ALA A 616 -45.54 -4.31 -17.42
N PRO A 617 -45.15 -5.15 -16.45
CA PRO A 617 -45.47 -4.93 -15.04
C PRO A 617 -44.96 -3.58 -14.53
N LEU A 618 -45.68 -2.99 -13.57
CA LEU A 618 -45.28 -1.76 -12.89
C LEU A 618 -43.93 -1.94 -12.17
N SER A 619 -43.10 -0.88 -12.18
CA SER A 619 -41.76 -0.84 -11.57
C SER A 619 -41.82 -0.15 -10.20
N ASN A 620 -41.81 -0.91 -9.09
CA ASN A 620 -41.87 -0.40 -7.72
C ASN A 620 -41.58 -1.53 -6.71
N PRO A 621 -40.78 -1.31 -5.64
CA PRO A 621 -39.99 -0.12 -5.30
C PRO A 621 -38.64 0.01 -6.00
N LEU A 622 -38.06 1.22 -5.92
CA LEU A 622 -36.65 1.49 -6.21
C LEU A 622 -35.79 0.71 -5.23
N VAL A 623 -34.82 -0.02 -5.76
CA VAL A 623 -33.85 -0.83 -5.00
C VAL A 623 -32.55 -0.06 -4.84
N ASN A 624 -31.99 0.46 -5.94
CA ASN A 624 -30.71 1.14 -5.98
C ASN A 624 -30.55 1.96 -7.27
N SER A 625 -29.53 2.80 -7.38
CA SER A 625 -29.18 3.51 -8.61
C SER A 625 -27.67 3.72 -8.75
N PHE A 626 -27.20 3.91 -9.98
CA PHE A 626 -25.80 4.20 -10.28
C PHE A 626 -25.67 5.07 -11.54
N VAL A 627 -24.54 5.76 -11.69
CA VAL A 627 -24.24 6.57 -12.87
C VAL A 627 -23.34 5.79 -13.83
N ALA A 628 -23.82 5.52 -15.04
CA ALA A 628 -23.05 4.88 -16.09
C ALA A 628 -22.38 5.93 -16.97
N TYR A 629 -21.06 5.85 -17.12
CA TYR A 629 -20.25 6.76 -17.96
C TYR A 629 -19.76 6.11 -19.25
N GLY A 630 -19.83 4.78 -19.36
CA GLY A 630 -19.15 4.03 -20.43
C GLY A 630 -19.55 2.56 -20.44
N ALA A 631 -18.99 1.81 -21.38
CA ALA A 631 -19.00 0.35 -21.33
C ALA A 631 -18.19 -0.10 -20.10
N ASP A 632 -18.84 -0.80 -19.17
CA ASP A 632 -18.27 -1.21 -17.90
C ASP A 632 -19.11 -2.34 -17.28
N ARG A 633 -18.57 -2.99 -16.26
CA ARG A 633 -19.28 -3.99 -15.46
C ARG A 633 -19.73 -3.36 -14.15
N TYR A 634 -21.03 -3.38 -13.91
CA TYR A 634 -21.67 -2.80 -12.73
C TYR A 634 -22.10 -3.91 -11.77
N SER A 635 -21.76 -3.76 -10.48
CA SER A 635 -22.18 -4.66 -9.39
C SER A 635 -22.99 -3.85 -8.38
N ILE A 636 -24.28 -4.17 -8.25
CA ILE A 636 -25.25 -3.38 -7.49
C ILE A 636 -25.70 -4.18 -6.27
N ASP A 637 -25.65 -3.59 -5.07
CA ASP A 637 -26.22 -4.20 -3.87
C ASP A 637 -27.76 -4.29 -3.99
N VAL A 638 -28.27 -5.50 -3.92
CA VAL A 638 -29.70 -5.83 -3.92
C VAL A 638 -30.08 -6.72 -2.72
N THR A 639 -29.20 -6.82 -1.71
CA THR A 639 -29.34 -7.72 -0.56
C THR A 639 -30.66 -7.54 0.16
N SER A 640 -31.04 -6.30 0.45
CA SER A 640 -32.27 -5.97 1.18
C SER A 640 -33.52 -6.53 0.49
N VAL A 641 -33.66 -6.29 -0.82
CA VAL A 641 -34.85 -6.71 -1.57
C VAL A 641 -34.88 -8.22 -1.82
N VAL A 642 -33.72 -8.87 -1.97
CA VAL A 642 -33.65 -10.34 -2.07
C VAL A 642 -34.10 -10.98 -0.76
N ASN A 643 -33.64 -10.47 0.39
CA ASN A 643 -34.10 -10.94 1.70
C ASN A 643 -35.60 -10.66 1.93
N GLN A 644 -36.11 -9.52 1.48
CA GLN A 644 -37.55 -9.25 1.50
C GLN A 644 -38.33 -10.29 0.67
N ASN A 645 -37.86 -10.59 -0.54
CA ASN A 645 -38.50 -11.60 -1.41
C ASN A 645 -38.47 -13.00 -0.79
N LEU A 646 -37.34 -13.41 -0.21
CA LEU A 646 -37.16 -14.70 0.46
C LEU A 646 -38.06 -14.84 1.70
N SER A 647 -38.18 -13.79 2.52
CA SER A 647 -39.07 -13.78 3.69
C SER A 647 -40.55 -13.89 3.32
N ALA A 648 -40.93 -13.48 2.11
CA ALA A 648 -42.25 -13.72 1.53
C ALA A 648 -42.41 -15.12 0.88
N GLY A 649 -41.40 -15.98 0.98
CA GLY A 649 -41.40 -17.33 0.38
C GLY A 649 -41.13 -17.36 -1.12
N ASN A 650 -40.75 -16.23 -1.73
CA ASN A 650 -40.52 -16.12 -3.17
C ASN A 650 -39.04 -16.27 -3.51
N LYS A 651 -38.72 -17.17 -4.45
CA LYS A 651 -37.38 -17.38 -5.01
C LYS A 651 -37.24 -16.99 -6.48
N ILE A 652 -38.19 -16.21 -6.97
CA ILE A 652 -38.16 -15.58 -8.27
C ILE A 652 -38.25 -14.07 -8.06
N ILE A 653 -37.38 -13.31 -8.70
CA ILE A 653 -37.40 -11.84 -8.66
C ILE A 653 -37.21 -11.28 -10.06
N THR A 654 -37.88 -10.18 -10.36
CA THR A 654 -37.66 -9.40 -11.58
C THR A 654 -37.11 -8.02 -11.20
N PHE A 655 -35.94 -7.68 -11.72
CA PHE A 655 -35.40 -6.33 -11.69
C PHE A 655 -35.80 -5.56 -12.93
N VAL A 656 -36.11 -4.27 -12.78
CA VAL A 656 -36.43 -3.36 -13.89
C VAL A 656 -35.42 -2.24 -13.92
N LEU A 657 -34.81 -2.02 -15.08
CA LEU A 657 -33.82 -0.97 -15.30
C LEU A 657 -34.43 0.18 -16.09
N THR A 658 -34.28 1.39 -15.57
CA THR A 658 -34.65 2.64 -16.26
C THR A 658 -33.44 3.57 -16.32
N ASN A 659 -33.45 4.50 -17.26
CA ASN A 659 -32.54 5.65 -17.24
C ASN A 659 -33.37 6.85 -16.79
N ASP A 660 -33.11 7.33 -15.58
CA ASP A 660 -33.84 8.44 -14.96
C ASP A 660 -33.13 9.79 -15.17
N ALA A 661 -32.09 9.83 -16.02
CA ALA A 661 -31.51 11.08 -16.50
C ALA A 661 -32.48 11.83 -17.42
N PRO A 662 -32.28 13.15 -17.67
CA PRO A 662 -33.06 13.91 -18.64
C PRO A 662 -33.13 13.21 -20.01
N ALA A 663 -34.30 13.26 -20.64
CA ALA A 663 -34.53 12.63 -21.93
C ALA A 663 -33.56 13.14 -23.00
N SER A 664 -32.95 12.22 -23.73
CA SER A 664 -31.99 12.54 -24.81
C SER A 664 -31.91 11.40 -25.82
N SER A 665 -31.77 11.79 -27.10
CA SER A 665 -31.60 10.86 -28.20
C SER A 665 -30.29 10.08 -28.17
N LYS A 666 -29.37 10.45 -27.27
CA LYS A 666 -28.02 9.88 -27.11
C LYS A 666 -27.82 9.18 -25.76
N SER A 667 -28.89 8.96 -25.00
CA SER A 667 -28.84 8.44 -23.62
C SER A 667 -28.87 6.91 -23.54
N ASP A 668 -28.84 6.22 -24.68
CA ASP A 668 -28.90 4.77 -24.73
C ASP A 668 -27.64 4.12 -24.17
N ILE A 669 -27.88 3.02 -23.45
CA ILE A 669 -26.89 2.08 -22.94
C ILE A 669 -27.34 0.68 -23.31
N TYR A 670 -26.39 -0.13 -23.79
CA TYR A 670 -26.59 -1.50 -24.22
C TYR A 670 -25.95 -2.41 -23.19
N PHE A 671 -26.74 -3.34 -22.66
CA PHE A 671 -26.24 -4.40 -21.78
C PHE A 671 -26.34 -5.74 -22.49
N THR A 672 -25.39 -6.63 -22.21
CA THR A 672 -25.43 -8.00 -22.71
C THR A 672 -26.62 -8.75 -22.12
N SER A 673 -27.40 -9.43 -22.97
CA SER A 673 -28.54 -10.27 -22.56
C SER A 673 -28.09 -11.69 -22.18
N LYS A 674 -29.03 -12.49 -21.70
CA LYS A 674 -28.84 -13.92 -21.45
C LYS A 674 -28.51 -14.74 -22.72
N GLU A 675 -28.70 -14.16 -23.90
CA GLU A 675 -28.44 -14.82 -25.19
C GLU A 675 -26.98 -14.75 -25.61
N GLN A 676 -26.16 -13.97 -24.90
CA GLN A 676 -24.72 -13.92 -25.09
C GLN A 676 -24.03 -15.18 -24.56
N THR A 677 -22.91 -15.58 -25.14
CA THR A 677 -22.14 -16.74 -24.61
C THR A 677 -21.37 -16.42 -23.32
N SER A 678 -21.11 -15.14 -23.06
CA SER A 678 -20.38 -14.65 -21.89
C SER A 678 -20.98 -13.33 -21.39
N ASN A 679 -20.63 -12.91 -20.17
CA ASN A 679 -21.08 -11.66 -19.56
C ASN A 679 -22.62 -11.52 -19.47
N LYS A 680 -23.33 -12.64 -19.33
CA LYS A 680 -24.77 -12.63 -19.07
C LYS A 680 -25.08 -11.88 -17.76
N PRO A 681 -26.26 -11.28 -17.61
CA PRO A 681 -26.69 -10.73 -16.33
C PRO A 681 -26.71 -11.81 -15.25
N GLN A 682 -26.23 -11.48 -14.05
CA GLN A 682 -26.10 -12.41 -12.93
C GLN A 682 -26.65 -11.81 -11.64
N LEU A 683 -27.28 -12.66 -10.83
CA LEU A 683 -27.56 -12.42 -9.42
C LEU A 683 -26.62 -13.29 -8.60
N ASN A 684 -25.63 -12.69 -7.95
CA ASN A 684 -24.62 -13.39 -7.16
C ASN A 684 -24.94 -13.29 -5.67
N ILE A 685 -24.99 -14.41 -4.96
CA ILE A 685 -25.47 -14.50 -3.56
C ILE A 685 -24.43 -15.14 -2.64
N ILE A 686 -24.30 -14.61 -1.41
CA ILE A 686 -23.58 -15.20 -0.27
C ILE A 686 -24.59 -15.55 0.83
N LEU A 687 -24.47 -16.74 1.42
CA LEU A 687 -25.33 -17.24 2.52
C LEU A 687 -24.92 -16.75 3.91
#